data_AF-A0A8S1P6M8-F1
#
_entry.id   AF-A0A8S1P6M8-F1
#
_cell.length_a   1.000
_cell.length_b   1.000
_cell.length_c   1.000
_cell.angle_alpha   90.00
_cell.angle_beta   90.00
_cell.angle_gamma   90.00
#
_symmetry.space_group_name_H-M   'P 1'
#
loop_
_entity.id
_entity.type
_entity.pdbx_description
1 polymer ?
#
loop_
_entity_poly.entity_id
_entity_poly.type
_entity_poly.pdbx_seq_one_letter_code
_entity_poly.pdbx_strand_id
1 'polypeptide(L)'
;MKLAASEAFRKLKLKHYQQAKVTTTKFYQTKPFFSMPEQIEKESGVLAPKRVNQVDLFKRYTYEVLPALEQSVELDLLEKVFQKVDPVVRESITQAYIRKQVEQLAQQPDPSTIKDLEDNTKSSMPREKAKLFLQNWLDLNPIQIGKWIPLNYELFKKTFKYLSPGDFQKNLIELSKNFSLMMTLEGFKTMDYVDSSRRIPQIFNYQKLSKENFNKEGFFIVMFNVLKGDFNDQLKKHRNNEIFQRVFATSVNFDALLTVILSHWELVQQLRTNEQRKEFFKSLVDQLLQKIDKEQANASMPELLFSTVKTLKFKDFTLDLTKFVNNPFPVPQTLIENRFGEQYYGYSSNLLFYGDHGAGKSGVLMQAIMFAQQTGWIVAVVPSGYNWTSLKYEAKRHPKTGLYMQPKAAQEWLEQFKEANQEHLKTFLVDLSLYGKFNLSGVHDDDPDPCPNLYDKRREYHFKDFEQFINKEEKDFEEAQDQIMSARITLKIPKPQYLSEIIDYGISNAHYATNAVYEVMEQLYNTTKYKVLVAVDGINWFYRPSQLPSFRYESDKNLRGYVPPYHMSLPRLFMHFDGHKIKNGTKITASSIYKLFQHDFQPKHVLLPQKYGIKLTGAPLDMFRSFCEYGIQTGMWKCDEFSQSTMEQFWMETQGNYFETIKCMKVHWRDI
;
A
#
# COMPACT_ATOMS: atom_id res chain seq x y z
N MET A 1 -38.58 -64.77 -33.71
CA MET A 1 -37.92 -64.41 -32.43
C MET A 1 -36.50 -63.85 -32.60
N LYS A 2 -35.55 -64.51 -33.29
CA LYS A 2 -34.17 -63.97 -33.50
C LYS A 2 -34.09 -62.57 -34.16
N LEU A 3 -35.01 -62.26 -35.08
CA LEU A 3 -35.09 -60.93 -35.72
C LEU A 3 -35.57 -59.82 -34.76
N ALA A 4 -36.54 -60.12 -33.88
CA ALA A 4 -37.06 -59.15 -32.90
C ALA A 4 -36.01 -58.80 -31.83
N ALA A 5 -35.20 -59.78 -31.41
CA ALA A 5 -34.08 -59.56 -30.48
C ALA A 5 -32.98 -58.68 -31.10
N SER A 6 -32.66 -58.88 -32.38
CA SER A 6 -31.67 -58.07 -33.12
C SER A 6 -32.13 -56.62 -33.32
N GLU A 7 -33.41 -56.40 -33.64
CA GLU A 7 -33.98 -55.05 -33.79
C GLU A 7 -34.09 -54.30 -32.46
N ALA A 8 -34.43 -55.01 -31.36
CA ALA A 8 -34.40 -54.45 -30.01
C ALA A 8 -32.96 -54.03 -29.62
N PHE A 9 -31.96 -54.85 -29.93
CA PHE A 9 -30.55 -54.54 -29.67
C PHE A 9 -30.05 -53.33 -30.48
N ARG A 10 -30.50 -53.18 -31.73
CA ARG A 10 -30.13 -52.05 -32.60
C ARG A 10 -30.79 -50.74 -32.16
N LYS A 11 -32.07 -50.79 -31.75
CA LYS A 11 -32.79 -49.64 -31.15
C LYS A 11 -32.20 -49.25 -29.79
N LEU A 12 -31.71 -50.20 -29.00
CA LEU A 12 -30.96 -49.95 -27.77
C LEU A 12 -29.64 -49.21 -28.07
N LYS A 13 -28.85 -49.66 -29.05
CA LYS A 13 -27.56 -49.04 -29.42
C LYS A 13 -27.68 -47.56 -29.81
N LEU A 14 -28.75 -47.18 -30.52
CA LEU A 14 -28.99 -45.80 -30.97
C LEU A 14 -29.53 -44.87 -29.86
N LYS A 15 -30.23 -45.40 -28.83
CA LYS A 15 -30.68 -44.59 -27.67
C LYS A 15 -29.53 -44.16 -26.73
N HIS A 16 -28.35 -44.78 -26.88
CA HIS A 16 -27.19 -44.57 -26.02
C HIS A 16 -26.15 -43.58 -26.56
N TYR A 17 -26.50 -42.75 -27.55
CA TYR A 17 -25.61 -41.66 -28.02
C TYR A 17 -26.32 -40.31 -27.87
N GLN A 18 -25.58 -39.30 -27.43
CA GLN A 18 -26.02 -37.90 -27.38
C GLN A 18 -24.99 -37.00 -28.06
N GLN A 19 -25.40 -35.84 -28.54
CA GLN A 19 -24.44 -34.84 -29.01
C GLN A 19 -23.52 -34.47 -27.85
N ALA A 20 -22.21 -34.59 -28.04
CA ALA A 20 -21.27 -34.19 -27.01
C ALA A 20 -21.35 -32.66 -26.86
N LYS A 21 -21.70 -32.18 -25.66
CA LYS A 21 -21.52 -30.78 -25.30
C LYS A 21 -20.06 -30.56 -24.93
N VAL A 22 -19.40 -29.65 -25.63
CA VAL A 22 -18.06 -29.19 -25.25
C VAL A 22 -18.23 -27.85 -24.58
N THR A 23 -18.00 -27.82 -23.27
CA THR A 23 -17.96 -26.57 -22.49
C THR A 23 -16.55 -26.00 -22.64
N THR A 24 -16.40 -24.98 -23.49
CA THR A 24 -15.14 -24.22 -23.54
C THR A 24 -15.27 -23.03 -22.60
N THR A 25 -14.35 -22.92 -21.64
CA THR A 25 -14.23 -21.73 -20.80
C THR A 25 -13.35 -20.72 -21.52
N LYS A 26 -13.89 -19.57 -21.91
CA LYS A 26 -13.09 -18.43 -22.41
C LYS A 26 -13.05 -17.36 -21.34
N PHE A 27 -11.90 -16.73 -21.13
CA PHE A 27 -11.79 -15.58 -20.25
C PHE A 27 -11.96 -14.29 -21.05
N TYR A 28 -12.80 -13.39 -20.58
CA TYR A 28 -12.89 -12.03 -21.11
C TYR A 28 -12.50 -11.03 -20.02
N GLN A 29 -11.88 -9.94 -20.44
CA GLN A 29 -11.44 -8.88 -19.55
C GLN A 29 -12.40 -7.70 -19.64
N THR A 30 -13.08 -7.38 -18.54
CA THR A 30 -14.04 -6.25 -18.51
C THR A 30 -13.34 -4.92 -18.22
N LYS A 31 -12.32 -4.95 -17.36
CA LYS A 31 -11.49 -3.82 -16.93
C LYS A 31 -10.06 -4.29 -16.63
N PRO A 32 -9.07 -3.39 -16.50
CA PRO A 32 -7.72 -3.77 -16.07
C PRO A 32 -7.77 -4.61 -14.78
N PHE A 33 -7.15 -5.80 -14.79
CA PHE A 33 -7.14 -6.76 -13.67
C PHE A 33 -8.51 -7.34 -13.26
N PHE A 34 -9.47 -7.40 -14.20
CA PHE A 34 -10.77 -8.06 -14.04
C PHE A 34 -11.02 -9.05 -15.16
N SER A 35 -10.54 -10.29 -15.00
CA SER A 35 -10.85 -11.40 -15.89
C SER A 35 -12.02 -12.25 -15.34
N MET A 36 -13.03 -12.52 -16.16
CA MET A 36 -14.17 -13.37 -15.80
C MET A 36 -14.25 -14.57 -16.75
N PRO A 37 -14.57 -15.78 -16.24
CA PRO A 37 -14.84 -16.93 -17.10
C PRO A 37 -16.21 -16.78 -17.77
N GLU A 38 -16.27 -17.03 -19.07
CA GLU A 38 -17.50 -17.23 -19.85
C GLU A 38 -17.59 -18.71 -20.20
N GLN A 39 -18.63 -19.39 -19.71
CA GLN A 39 -18.94 -20.75 -20.12
C GLN A 39 -19.76 -20.71 -21.41
N ILE A 40 -19.13 -21.04 -22.53
CA ILE A 40 -19.83 -21.21 -23.80
C ILE A 40 -20.05 -22.72 -23.99
N GLU A 41 -21.30 -23.16 -23.86
CA GLU A 41 -21.71 -24.50 -24.28
C GLU A 41 -21.84 -24.50 -25.81
N LYS A 42 -20.99 -25.27 -26.49
CA LYS A 42 -21.19 -25.60 -27.91
C LYS A 42 -21.55 -27.06 -28.06
N GLU A 43 -22.62 -27.33 -28.80
CA GLU A 43 -22.93 -28.68 -29.29
C GLU A 43 -21.84 -29.07 -30.28
N SER A 44 -21.06 -30.09 -29.98
CA SER A 44 -20.13 -30.66 -30.96
C SER A 44 -20.91 -31.51 -31.95
N GLY A 45 -20.50 -31.48 -33.22
CA GLY A 45 -21.07 -32.35 -34.27
C GLY A 45 -20.74 -33.85 -34.09
N VAL A 46 -20.17 -34.25 -32.96
CA VAL A 46 -19.75 -35.61 -32.66
C VAL A 46 -20.74 -36.23 -31.67
N LEU A 47 -21.32 -37.37 -32.04
CA LEU A 47 -22.14 -38.18 -31.15
C LEU A 47 -21.22 -38.92 -30.17
N ALA A 48 -21.32 -38.61 -28.88
CA ALA A 48 -20.65 -39.36 -27.83
C ALA A 48 -21.61 -40.39 -27.21
N PRO A 49 -21.12 -41.55 -26.75
CA PRO A 49 -21.94 -42.47 -25.98
C PRO A 49 -22.43 -41.75 -24.73
N LYS A 50 -23.75 -41.75 -24.48
CA LYS A 50 -24.33 -41.37 -23.19
C LYS A 50 -23.58 -42.14 -22.12
N ARG A 51 -23.09 -41.47 -21.08
CA ARG A 51 -22.58 -42.14 -19.88
C ARG A 51 -23.73 -42.96 -19.32
N VAL A 52 -23.76 -44.25 -19.64
CA VAL A 52 -24.70 -45.19 -19.03
C VAL A 52 -23.99 -45.69 -17.78
N ASN A 53 -24.60 -45.48 -16.62
CA ASN A 53 -24.09 -46.00 -15.37
C ASN A 53 -23.89 -47.52 -15.52
N GLN A 54 -22.68 -48.00 -15.26
CA GLN A 54 -22.36 -49.43 -15.41
C GLN A 54 -23.23 -50.28 -14.48
N VAL A 55 -23.58 -49.72 -13.31
CA VAL A 55 -24.49 -50.35 -12.35
C VAL A 55 -25.89 -50.52 -12.96
N ASP A 56 -26.43 -49.53 -13.66
CA ASP A 56 -27.74 -49.62 -14.29
C ASP A 56 -27.75 -50.62 -15.46
N LEU A 57 -26.66 -50.67 -16.23
CA LEU A 57 -26.48 -51.68 -17.28
C LEU A 57 -26.46 -53.09 -16.70
N PHE A 58 -25.74 -53.29 -15.59
CA PHE A 58 -25.67 -54.57 -14.91
C PHE A 58 -27.04 -54.96 -14.32
N LYS A 59 -27.69 -54.06 -13.57
CA LYS A 59 -29.05 -54.25 -13.03
C LYS A 59 -30.03 -54.63 -14.13
N ARG A 60 -30.01 -53.90 -15.24
CA ARG A 60 -30.92 -54.18 -16.36
C ARG A 60 -30.65 -55.54 -17.01
N TYR A 61 -29.38 -55.91 -17.17
CA TYR A 61 -29.03 -57.22 -17.71
C TYR A 61 -29.48 -58.36 -16.78
N THR A 62 -29.21 -58.25 -15.48
CA THR A 62 -29.54 -59.30 -14.50
C THR A 62 -31.03 -59.45 -14.26
N TYR A 63 -31.79 -58.34 -14.18
CA TYR A 63 -33.20 -58.39 -13.79
C TYR A 63 -34.17 -58.44 -14.97
N GLU A 64 -33.83 -57.86 -16.14
CA GLU A 64 -34.74 -57.85 -17.30
C GLU A 64 -34.31 -58.86 -18.38
N VAL A 65 -33.02 -58.91 -18.72
CA VAL A 65 -32.55 -59.65 -19.90
C VAL A 65 -32.33 -61.13 -19.59
N LEU A 66 -31.68 -61.45 -18.47
CA LEU A 66 -31.34 -62.83 -18.10
C LEU A 66 -32.60 -63.70 -17.88
N PRO A 67 -33.61 -63.27 -17.10
CA PRO A 67 -34.79 -64.12 -16.84
C PRO A 67 -35.61 -64.39 -18.11
N ALA A 68 -35.71 -63.40 -18.99
CA ALA A 68 -36.40 -63.56 -20.27
C ALA A 68 -35.70 -64.57 -21.20
N LEU A 69 -34.36 -64.62 -21.17
CA LEU A 69 -33.58 -65.61 -21.90
C LEU A 69 -33.74 -67.01 -21.29
N GLU A 70 -33.57 -67.13 -19.98
CA GLU A 70 -33.71 -68.39 -19.25
C GLU A 70 -35.08 -69.02 -19.45
N GLN A 71 -36.16 -68.24 -19.27
CA GLN A 71 -37.53 -68.73 -19.43
C GLN A 71 -37.78 -69.26 -20.85
N SER A 72 -37.21 -68.62 -21.87
CA SER A 72 -37.35 -69.08 -23.27
C SER A 72 -36.69 -70.43 -23.52
N VAL A 73 -35.56 -70.69 -22.86
CA VAL A 73 -34.81 -71.95 -22.99
C VAL A 73 -35.46 -73.05 -22.14
N GLU A 74 -35.87 -72.72 -20.92
CA GLU A 74 -36.50 -73.68 -20.01
C GLU A 74 -37.84 -74.19 -20.55
N LEU A 75 -38.65 -73.31 -21.15
CA LEU A 75 -39.91 -73.71 -21.77
C LEU A 75 -39.71 -74.63 -22.99
N ASP A 76 -38.73 -74.33 -23.86
CA ASP A 76 -38.40 -75.20 -25.01
C ASP A 76 -37.90 -76.59 -24.57
N LEU A 77 -37.16 -76.66 -23.45
CA LEU A 77 -36.75 -77.93 -22.86
C LEU A 77 -37.93 -78.69 -22.25
N LEU A 78 -38.81 -78.00 -21.51
CA LEU A 78 -40.01 -78.60 -20.94
C LEU A 78 -40.94 -79.16 -22.02
N GLU A 79 -41.13 -78.44 -23.12
CA GLU A 79 -41.97 -78.89 -24.24
C GLU A 79 -41.43 -80.19 -24.86
N LYS A 80 -40.11 -80.29 -25.05
CA LYS A 80 -39.46 -81.52 -25.54
C LYS A 80 -39.59 -82.69 -24.56
N VAL A 81 -39.58 -82.43 -23.26
CA VAL A 81 -39.81 -83.45 -22.23
C VAL A 81 -41.27 -83.88 -22.21
N PHE A 82 -42.22 -82.94 -22.28
CA PHE A 82 -43.65 -83.23 -22.28
C PHE A 82 -44.09 -84.10 -23.46
N GLN A 83 -43.48 -83.96 -24.63
CA GLN A 83 -43.74 -84.85 -25.77
C GLN A 83 -43.49 -86.33 -25.47
N LYS A 84 -42.66 -86.66 -24.47
CA LYS A 84 -42.25 -88.05 -24.14
C LYS A 84 -42.90 -88.60 -22.87
N VAL A 85 -43.77 -87.84 -22.21
CA VAL A 85 -44.27 -88.15 -20.86
C VAL A 85 -45.80 -88.06 -20.80
N ASP A 86 -46.43 -88.93 -20.00
CA ASP A 86 -47.88 -89.03 -19.82
C ASP A 86 -48.51 -87.76 -19.19
N PRO A 87 -49.77 -87.44 -19.53
CA PRO A 87 -50.40 -86.17 -19.17
C PRO A 87 -50.44 -85.88 -17.66
N VAL A 88 -50.67 -86.90 -16.83
CA VAL A 88 -50.75 -86.76 -15.36
C VAL A 88 -49.41 -86.32 -14.75
N VAL A 89 -48.30 -86.81 -15.32
CA VAL A 89 -46.95 -86.46 -14.85
C VAL A 89 -46.55 -85.07 -15.33
N ARG A 90 -47.07 -84.58 -16.47
CA ARG A 90 -46.82 -83.21 -16.95
C ARG A 90 -47.31 -82.16 -15.96
N GLU A 91 -48.48 -82.38 -15.37
CA GLU A 91 -49.04 -81.45 -14.39
C GLU A 91 -48.17 -81.38 -13.12
N SER A 92 -47.69 -82.53 -12.65
CA SER A 92 -46.75 -82.62 -11.52
C SER A 92 -45.41 -81.94 -11.83
N ILE A 93 -44.85 -82.13 -13.03
CA ILE A 93 -43.60 -81.47 -13.45
C ILE A 93 -43.79 -79.95 -13.57
N THR A 94 -44.94 -79.52 -14.09
CA THR A 94 -45.26 -78.08 -14.21
C THR A 94 -45.36 -77.44 -12.83
N GLN A 95 -46.03 -78.08 -11.88
CA GLN A 95 -46.08 -77.59 -10.50
C GLN A 95 -44.70 -77.58 -9.83
N ALA A 96 -43.87 -78.59 -10.07
CA ALA A 96 -42.49 -78.63 -9.56
C ALA A 96 -41.62 -77.50 -10.16
N TYR A 97 -41.77 -77.21 -11.46
CA TYR A 97 -41.09 -76.10 -12.13
C TYR A 97 -41.52 -74.75 -11.58
N ILE A 98 -42.83 -74.52 -11.42
CA ILE A 98 -43.37 -73.31 -10.81
C ILE A 98 -42.84 -73.13 -9.39
N ARG A 99 -42.84 -74.20 -8.59
CA ARG A 99 -42.30 -74.16 -7.22
C ARG A 99 -40.82 -73.78 -7.20
N LYS A 100 -40.00 -74.37 -8.09
CA LYS A 100 -38.58 -74.03 -8.22
C LYS A 100 -38.36 -72.57 -8.62
N GLN A 101 -39.15 -72.05 -9.56
CA GLN A 101 -39.08 -70.64 -9.97
C GLN A 101 -39.45 -69.69 -8.83
N VAL A 102 -40.48 -70.03 -8.04
CA VAL A 102 -40.86 -69.25 -6.84
C VAL A 102 -39.76 -69.29 -5.77
N GLU A 103 -39.11 -70.44 -5.55
CA GLU A 103 -37.98 -70.56 -4.62
C GLU A 103 -36.77 -69.73 -5.07
N GLN A 104 -36.48 -69.66 -6.38
CA GLN A 104 -35.43 -68.79 -6.90
C GLN A 104 -35.74 -67.31 -6.70
N LEU A 105 -36.98 -66.88 -6.96
CA LEU A 105 -37.40 -65.50 -6.71
C LEU A 105 -37.31 -65.14 -5.23
N ALA A 106 -37.63 -66.07 -4.33
CA ALA A 106 -37.52 -65.86 -2.88
C ALA A 106 -36.06 -65.73 -2.38
N GLN A 107 -35.09 -66.26 -3.12
CA GLN A 107 -33.66 -66.20 -2.80
C GLN A 107 -32.93 -64.99 -3.41
N GLN A 108 -33.59 -64.21 -4.28
CA GLN A 108 -32.96 -63.03 -4.87
C GLN A 108 -32.83 -61.91 -3.81
N PRO A 109 -31.64 -61.33 -3.63
CA PRO A 109 -31.46 -60.21 -2.71
C PRO A 109 -32.23 -58.96 -3.19
N ASP A 110 -32.76 -58.18 -2.26
CA ASP A 110 -33.53 -56.96 -2.54
C ASP A 110 -32.67 -55.97 -3.35
N PRO A 111 -33.09 -55.57 -4.57
CA PRO A 111 -32.30 -54.71 -5.46
C PRO A 111 -31.95 -53.33 -4.87
N SER A 112 -32.61 -52.91 -3.78
CA SER A 112 -32.28 -51.69 -3.03
C SER A 112 -30.96 -51.79 -2.25
N THR A 113 -30.41 -52.98 -2.03
CA THR A 113 -29.17 -53.19 -1.26
C THR A 113 -27.88 -53.00 -2.07
N ILE A 114 -27.98 -52.89 -3.40
CA ILE A 114 -26.83 -52.64 -4.28
C ILE A 114 -26.54 -51.14 -4.30
N LYS A 115 -25.66 -50.69 -3.39
CA LYS A 115 -25.18 -49.30 -3.32
C LYS A 115 -24.44 -48.93 -4.60
N ASP A 116 -24.70 -47.71 -5.09
CA ASP A 116 -23.94 -47.13 -6.19
C ASP A 116 -22.46 -47.02 -5.77
N LEU A 117 -21.54 -47.39 -6.69
CA LEU A 117 -20.13 -47.14 -6.50
C LEU A 117 -19.93 -45.63 -6.39
N GLU A 118 -19.36 -45.17 -5.28
CA GLU A 118 -19.05 -43.76 -5.06
C GLU A 118 -18.30 -43.21 -6.29
N ASP A 119 -18.89 -42.20 -6.92
CA ASP A 119 -18.28 -41.46 -8.01
C ASP A 119 -17.02 -40.78 -7.44
N ASN A 120 -15.87 -41.46 -7.57
CA ASN A 120 -14.55 -40.91 -7.29
C ASN A 120 -14.17 -39.86 -8.34
N THR A 121 -15.02 -38.85 -8.52
CA THR A 121 -14.66 -37.63 -9.22
C THR A 121 -13.81 -36.80 -8.26
N LYS A 122 -12.53 -37.19 -8.12
CA LYS A 122 -11.50 -36.30 -7.60
C LYS A 122 -11.67 -34.98 -8.35
N SER A 123 -12.01 -33.92 -7.62
CA SER A 123 -12.05 -32.54 -8.08
C SER A 123 -10.77 -32.25 -8.88
N SER A 124 -10.87 -32.37 -10.20
CA SER A 124 -9.78 -32.03 -11.12
C SER A 124 -9.83 -30.53 -11.37
N MET A 125 -9.69 -29.75 -10.30
CA MET A 125 -9.31 -28.35 -10.46
C MET A 125 -7.96 -28.35 -11.17
N PRO A 126 -7.82 -27.66 -12.32
CA PRO A 126 -6.50 -27.36 -12.84
C PRO A 126 -5.83 -26.43 -11.83
N ARG A 127 -5.15 -26.99 -10.82
CA ARG A 127 -4.16 -26.27 -10.03
C ARG A 127 -2.94 -26.08 -10.94
N GLU A 128 -3.07 -25.26 -11.97
CA GLU A 128 -1.87 -24.61 -12.50
C GLU A 128 -1.24 -23.94 -11.27
N LYS A 129 -0.08 -24.44 -10.84
CA LYS A 129 0.71 -23.75 -9.82
C LYS A 129 1.04 -22.40 -10.43
N ALA A 130 0.22 -21.39 -10.15
CA ALA A 130 0.44 -20.06 -10.65
C ALA A 130 1.89 -19.71 -10.32
N LYS A 131 2.64 -19.21 -11.32
CA LYS A 131 3.98 -18.64 -11.10
C LYS A 131 3.80 -17.35 -10.33
N LEU A 132 3.50 -17.53 -9.05
CA LEU A 132 3.06 -16.52 -8.11
C LEU A 132 4.26 -15.72 -7.62
N PHE A 133 5.42 -16.37 -7.48
CA PHE A 133 6.63 -15.75 -6.95
C PHE A 133 7.51 -15.18 -8.06
N LEU A 134 7.97 -13.95 -7.84
CA LEU A 134 9.01 -13.29 -8.61
C LEU A 134 10.39 -13.60 -8.03
N GLN A 135 11.42 -13.53 -8.87
CA GLN A 135 12.80 -13.73 -8.42
C GLN A 135 13.39 -12.47 -7.79
N ASN A 136 13.09 -11.29 -8.36
CA ASN A 136 13.66 -10.02 -7.93
C ASN A 136 12.67 -8.86 -8.19
N TRP A 137 12.84 -7.80 -7.41
CA TRP A 137 12.12 -6.54 -7.44
C TRP A 137 12.82 -5.49 -8.33
N LEU A 138 14.05 -5.73 -8.78
CA LEU A 138 14.80 -4.83 -9.68
C LEU A 138 14.39 -4.92 -11.16
N ASP A 139 13.89 -6.08 -11.61
CA ASP A 139 13.51 -6.35 -13.01
C ASP A 139 11.98 -6.37 -13.21
N LEU A 140 11.28 -5.48 -12.50
CA LEU A 140 9.83 -5.44 -12.52
C LEU A 140 9.28 -4.83 -13.82
N ASN A 141 8.36 -5.56 -14.46
CA ASN A 141 7.54 -5.10 -15.58
C ASN A 141 6.05 -5.10 -15.21
N PRO A 142 5.19 -4.31 -15.88
CA PRO A 142 3.75 -4.26 -15.59
C PRO A 142 3.03 -5.62 -15.63
N ILE A 143 3.54 -6.58 -16.42
CA ILE A 143 3.03 -7.95 -16.53
C ILE A 143 3.13 -8.73 -15.19
N GLN A 144 3.97 -8.27 -14.27
CA GLN A 144 4.21 -8.93 -12.99
C GLN A 144 3.36 -8.36 -11.84
N ILE A 145 2.48 -7.40 -12.10
CA ILE A 145 1.51 -6.89 -11.11
C ILE A 145 0.59 -8.05 -10.68
N GLY A 146 0.33 -8.15 -9.37
CA GLY A 146 -0.41 -9.26 -8.74
C GLY A 146 0.47 -10.41 -8.27
N LYS A 147 1.73 -10.49 -8.71
CA LYS A 147 2.69 -11.51 -8.23
C LYS A 147 3.35 -11.10 -6.92
N TRP A 148 3.88 -12.08 -6.21
CA TRP A 148 4.50 -11.94 -4.90
C TRP A 148 6.02 -11.93 -5.00
N ILE A 149 6.66 -11.07 -4.23
CA ILE A 149 8.12 -11.00 -4.13
C ILE A 149 8.51 -11.59 -2.77
N PRO A 150 9.24 -12.70 -2.72
CA PRO A 150 9.83 -13.18 -1.49
C PRO A 150 10.97 -12.23 -1.10
N LEU A 151 10.97 -11.81 0.16
CA LEU A 151 11.95 -10.88 0.71
C LEU A 151 12.68 -11.52 1.89
N ASN A 152 13.91 -11.07 2.14
CA ASN A 152 14.69 -11.56 3.26
C ASN A 152 14.05 -11.09 4.59
N TYR A 153 13.69 -12.03 5.45
CA TYR A 153 13.13 -11.73 6.77
C TYR A 153 14.14 -11.04 7.70
N GLU A 154 15.44 -11.30 7.53
CA GLU A 154 16.49 -10.58 8.26
C GLU A 154 16.50 -9.10 7.90
N LEU A 155 16.28 -8.76 6.64
CA LEU A 155 16.16 -7.36 6.20
C LEU A 155 14.94 -6.68 6.84
N PHE A 156 13.83 -7.40 6.96
CA PHE A 156 12.65 -6.89 7.68
C PHE A 156 12.99 -6.59 9.14
N LYS A 157 13.62 -7.52 9.87
CA LYS A 157 14.03 -7.31 11.27
C LYS A 157 15.03 -6.17 11.43
N LYS A 158 15.99 -6.05 10.50
CA LYS A 158 16.96 -4.95 10.46
C LYS A 158 16.27 -3.60 10.27
N THR A 159 15.26 -3.54 9.40
CA THR A 159 14.53 -2.30 9.11
C THR A 159 13.55 -1.92 10.23
N PHE A 160 12.87 -2.91 10.82
CA PHE A 160 11.81 -2.73 11.81
C PHE A 160 12.16 -3.45 13.11
N LYS A 161 13.06 -2.85 13.90
CA LYS A 161 13.47 -3.39 15.19
C LYS A 161 12.31 -3.50 16.19
N TYR A 162 11.40 -2.52 16.20
CA TYR A 162 10.33 -2.41 17.19
C TYR A 162 8.94 -2.62 16.62
N LEU A 163 8.63 -1.95 15.50
CA LEU A 163 7.31 -1.96 14.90
C LEU A 163 7.41 -1.73 13.39
N SER A 164 6.60 -2.46 12.63
CA SER A 164 6.39 -2.22 11.20
C SER A 164 5.14 -1.35 10.95
N PRO A 165 5.08 -0.61 9.84
CA PRO A 165 3.81 -0.08 9.31
C PRO A 165 2.74 -1.17 9.25
N GLY A 166 1.52 -0.87 9.71
CA GLY A 166 0.42 -1.84 9.82
C GLY A 166 0.73 -3.11 10.63
N ASP A 167 -0.18 -4.09 10.55
CA ASP A 167 -0.06 -5.37 11.29
C ASP A 167 0.53 -6.51 10.43
N PHE A 168 1.52 -6.21 9.59
CA PHE A 168 2.13 -7.19 8.66
C PHE A 168 2.75 -8.39 9.39
N GLN A 169 3.42 -8.13 10.52
CA GLN A 169 4.04 -9.20 11.29
C GLN A 169 3.00 -10.24 11.75
N LYS A 170 1.90 -9.79 12.34
CA LYS A 170 0.84 -10.66 12.89
C LYS A 170 -0.07 -11.29 11.83
N ASN A 171 -0.37 -10.54 10.76
CA ASN A 171 -1.38 -10.95 9.79
C ASN A 171 -0.82 -11.62 8.55
N LEU A 172 0.48 -11.48 8.28
CA LEU A 172 1.11 -12.06 7.11
C LEU A 172 2.27 -12.97 7.52
N ILE A 173 3.31 -12.41 8.15
CA ILE A 173 4.57 -13.12 8.42
C ILE A 173 4.38 -14.30 9.38
N GLU A 174 3.69 -14.09 10.50
CA GLU A 174 3.45 -15.14 11.50
C GLU A 174 2.59 -16.29 10.94
N LEU A 175 1.68 -15.99 10.01
CA LEU A 175 0.78 -16.99 9.41
C LEU A 175 1.44 -17.75 8.26
N SER A 176 2.04 -17.03 7.31
CA SER A 176 2.68 -17.63 6.14
C SER A 176 4.08 -18.21 6.43
N LYS A 177 4.65 -17.85 7.60
CA LYS A 177 6.03 -18.11 8.02
C LYS A 177 7.10 -17.57 7.05
N ASN A 178 6.69 -16.74 6.09
CA ASN A 178 7.52 -16.19 5.03
C ASN A 178 7.29 -14.69 4.90
N PHE A 179 8.35 -13.91 4.70
CA PHE A 179 8.20 -12.51 4.36
C PHE A 179 8.08 -12.36 2.84
N SER A 180 6.90 -11.98 2.36
CA SER A 180 6.67 -11.71 0.95
C SER A 180 5.71 -10.54 0.78
N LEU A 181 5.87 -9.76 -0.28
CA LEU A 181 4.99 -8.65 -0.60
C LEU A 181 4.38 -8.86 -1.99
N MET A 182 3.06 -8.73 -2.11
CA MET A 182 2.38 -8.71 -3.39
C MET A 182 2.71 -7.40 -4.11
N MET A 183 3.06 -7.44 -5.39
CA MET A 183 3.26 -6.25 -6.21
C MET A 183 1.92 -5.66 -6.63
N THR A 184 1.59 -4.47 -6.15
CA THR A 184 0.38 -3.73 -6.53
C THR A 184 0.67 -2.72 -7.63
N LEU A 185 -0.35 -2.27 -8.36
CA LEU A 185 -0.19 -1.24 -9.39
C LEU A 185 0.36 0.05 -8.81
N GLU A 186 -0.18 0.47 -7.66
CA GLU A 186 0.26 1.67 -6.95
C GLU A 186 1.66 1.48 -6.37
N GLY A 187 1.97 0.26 -5.91
CA GLY A 187 3.32 -0.16 -5.53
C GLY A 187 4.35 0.06 -6.61
N PHE A 188 4.09 -0.51 -7.78
CA PHE A 188 4.94 -0.39 -8.96
C PHE A 188 5.17 1.08 -9.34
N LYS A 189 4.09 1.88 -9.40
CA LYS A 189 4.16 3.32 -9.67
C LYS A 189 4.94 4.09 -8.60
N THR A 190 4.84 3.66 -7.34
CA THR A 190 5.56 4.24 -6.20
C THR A 190 7.06 3.96 -6.28
N MET A 191 7.47 2.75 -6.69
CA MET A 191 8.89 2.42 -6.87
C MET A 191 9.52 3.31 -7.94
N ASP A 192 8.84 3.50 -9.06
CA ASP A 192 9.31 4.42 -10.09
C ASP A 192 9.36 5.86 -9.56
N TYR A 193 8.45 6.25 -8.64
CA TYR A 193 8.40 7.60 -8.06
C TYR A 193 9.57 7.82 -7.08
N VAL A 194 9.90 6.81 -6.28
CA VAL A 194 11.07 6.81 -5.40
C VAL A 194 12.33 6.92 -6.25
N ASP A 195 12.52 6.02 -7.22
CA ASP A 195 13.72 6.02 -8.06
C ASP A 195 13.43 6.24 -9.54
N SER A 196 13.29 7.51 -9.91
CA SER A 196 13.08 7.94 -11.28
C SER A 196 14.25 7.61 -12.22
N SER A 197 15.45 7.29 -11.73
CA SER A 197 16.59 6.95 -12.60
C SER A 197 16.35 5.71 -13.47
N ARG A 198 15.41 4.83 -13.09
CA ARG A 198 15.00 3.69 -13.93
C ARG A 198 14.44 4.10 -15.30
N ARG A 199 13.95 5.33 -15.42
CA ARG A 199 13.32 5.88 -16.65
C ARG A 199 14.17 6.90 -17.38
N ILE A 200 15.25 7.37 -16.76
CA ILE A 200 16.16 8.34 -17.38
C ILE A 200 17.19 7.53 -18.18
N PRO A 201 17.26 7.66 -19.52
CA PRO A 201 18.35 7.07 -20.28
C PRO A 201 19.68 7.59 -19.73
N GLN A 202 20.67 6.71 -19.53
CA GLN A 202 22.02 7.06 -19.04
C GLN A 202 22.70 8.20 -19.84
N ILE A 203 22.19 8.49 -21.04
CA ILE A 203 22.72 9.44 -22.03
C ILE A 203 22.30 10.90 -21.72
N PHE A 204 21.37 11.15 -20.79
CA PHE A 204 20.92 12.51 -20.49
C PHE A 204 21.95 13.31 -19.66
N ASN A 205 22.91 13.91 -20.37
CA ASN A 205 23.76 14.94 -19.81
C ASN A 205 23.05 16.30 -19.93
N TYR A 206 22.69 16.90 -18.79
CA TYR A 206 22.05 18.22 -18.73
C TYR A 206 22.90 19.34 -19.36
N GLN A 207 24.18 19.10 -19.69
CA GLN A 207 25.03 20.04 -20.42
C GLN A 207 24.78 20.02 -21.93
N LYS A 208 24.19 18.94 -22.48
CA LYS A 208 23.84 18.80 -23.92
C LYS A 208 22.36 19.14 -24.15
N LEU A 209 21.99 20.37 -23.85
CA LEU A 209 20.62 20.89 -23.97
C LEU A 209 20.26 21.15 -25.43
N SER A 210 19.27 20.44 -25.96
CA SER A 210 18.62 20.75 -27.24
C SER A 210 17.12 20.95 -27.04
N LYS A 211 16.51 21.79 -27.88
CA LYS A 211 15.06 22.05 -27.85
C LYS A 211 14.26 20.76 -28.11
N GLU A 212 14.82 19.81 -28.85
CA GLU A 212 14.24 18.48 -29.10
C GLU A 212 14.15 17.60 -27.84
N ASN A 213 15.09 17.78 -26.89
CA ASN A 213 15.11 17.02 -25.65
C ASN A 213 14.26 17.65 -24.53
N PHE A 214 13.88 18.93 -24.66
CA PHE A 214 13.15 19.69 -23.64
C PHE A 214 11.81 19.06 -23.26
N ASN A 215 11.08 18.51 -24.24
CA ASN A 215 9.76 17.90 -24.02
C ASN A 215 9.85 16.45 -23.53
N LYS A 216 11.04 15.87 -23.38
CA LYS A 216 11.21 14.48 -22.96
C LYS A 216 11.06 14.34 -21.44
N GLU A 217 10.44 13.25 -20.99
CA GLU A 217 10.25 12.93 -19.57
C GLU A 217 11.59 13.02 -18.81
N GLY A 218 12.62 12.31 -19.27
CA GLY A 218 13.93 12.29 -18.61
C GLY A 218 14.57 13.67 -18.40
N PHE A 219 14.34 14.63 -19.30
CA PHE A 219 14.83 15.99 -19.14
C PHE A 219 14.19 16.70 -17.96
N PHE A 220 12.86 16.68 -17.90
CA PHE A 220 12.08 17.30 -16.83
C PHE A 220 12.52 16.76 -15.46
N ILE A 221 12.69 15.44 -15.36
CA ILE A 221 13.11 14.75 -14.14
C ILE A 221 14.46 15.28 -13.61
N VAL A 222 15.47 15.29 -14.49
CA VAL A 222 16.84 15.68 -14.11
C VAL A 222 16.85 17.14 -13.70
N MET A 223 16.25 18.01 -14.51
CA MET A 223 16.25 19.45 -14.24
C MET A 223 15.45 19.80 -12.99
N PHE A 224 14.30 19.16 -12.76
CA PHE A 224 13.51 19.38 -11.56
C PHE A 224 14.33 19.09 -10.29
N ASN A 225 15.05 17.97 -10.25
CA ASN A 225 15.86 17.61 -9.08
C ASN A 225 17.05 18.56 -8.87
N VAL A 226 17.69 19.05 -9.95
CA VAL A 226 18.75 20.07 -9.85
C VAL A 226 18.20 21.38 -9.29
N LEU A 227 17.14 21.90 -9.90
CA LEU A 227 16.52 23.16 -9.49
C LEU A 227 15.94 23.10 -8.07
N LYS A 228 15.38 21.95 -7.68
CA LYS A 228 14.89 21.69 -6.31
C LYS A 228 15.99 21.94 -5.26
N GLY A 229 17.19 21.41 -5.48
CA GLY A 229 18.31 21.59 -4.57
C GLY A 229 18.70 23.06 -4.39
N ASP A 230 18.85 23.78 -5.50
CA ASP A 230 19.26 25.18 -5.50
C ASP A 230 18.19 26.11 -4.91
N PHE A 231 16.91 25.84 -5.19
CA PHE A 231 15.82 26.63 -4.63
C PHE A 231 15.74 26.45 -3.11
N ASN A 232 15.88 25.22 -2.61
CA ASN A 232 15.92 24.96 -1.16
C ASN A 232 17.07 25.70 -0.47
N ASP A 233 18.23 25.78 -1.08
CA ASP A 233 19.38 26.50 -0.50
C ASP A 233 19.13 27.99 -0.32
N GLN A 234 18.31 28.61 -1.19
CA GLN A 234 17.88 30.00 -0.97
C GLN A 234 16.77 30.09 0.07
N LEU A 235 15.77 29.20 0.05
CA LEU A 235 14.68 29.21 1.03
C LEU A 235 15.18 29.05 2.47
N LYS A 236 16.22 28.23 2.69
CA LYS A 236 16.82 28.02 4.02
C LYS A 236 17.36 29.30 4.66
N LYS A 237 17.81 30.27 3.87
CA LYS A 237 18.30 31.56 4.38
C LYS A 237 17.20 32.43 4.98
N HIS A 238 15.95 32.15 4.63
CA HIS A 238 14.76 32.87 5.12
C HIS A 238 13.90 31.99 6.03
N ARG A 239 14.51 30.99 6.69
CA ARG A 239 13.84 30.08 7.63
C ARG A 239 13.12 30.82 8.75
N ASN A 240 13.66 31.95 9.22
CA ASN A 240 13.08 32.78 10.27
C ASN A 240 11.81 33.55 9.84
N ASN A 241 11.52 33.63 8.55
CA ASN A 241 10.38 34.39 8.05
C ASN A 241 9.10 33.56 8.10
N GLU A 242 8.20 33.92 9.01
CA GLU A 242 6.92 33.23 9.22
C GLU A 242 6.05 33.14 7.96
N ILE A 243 6.08 34.18 7.09
CA ILE A 243 5.31 34.19 5.84
C ILE A 243 5.78 33.04 4.95
N PHE A 244 7.10 32.90 4.80
CA PHE A 244 7.70 31.85 3.97
C PHE A 244 7.45 30.46 4.57
N GLN A 245 7.47 30.32 5.89
CA GLN A 245 7.09 29.07 6.53
C GLN A 245 5.66 28.65 6.21
N ARG A 246 4.72 29.60 6.09
CA ARG A 246 3.32 29.32 5.72
C ARG A 246 3.16 29.01 4.23
N VAL A 247 3.76 29.82 3.36
CA VAL A 247 3.68 29.67 1.90
C VAL A 247 4.32 28.37 1.43
N PHE A 248 5.44 27.97 2.04
CA PHE A 248 6.19 26.75 1.73
C PHE A 248 6.06 25.69 2.84
N ALA A 249 4.97 25.71 3.61
CA ALA A 249 4.66 24.67 4.58
C ALA A 249 4.47 23.30 3.88
N THR A 250 3.90 23.33 2.68
CA THR A 250 3.68 22.17 1.81
C THR A 250 4.50 22.32 0.52
N SER A 251 4.67 21.23 -0.23
CA SER A 251 5.39 21.25 -1.51
C SER A 251 4.64 21.89 -2.68
N VAL A 252 3.38 22.24 -2.50
CA VAL A 252 2.48 22.63 -3.60
C VAL A 252 2.97 23.87 -4.35
N ASN A 253 3.20 24.96 -3.61
CA ASN A 253 3.68 26.21 -4.18
C ASN A 253 5.10 26.07 -4.75
N PHE A 254 5.93 25.25 -4.08
CA PHE A 254 7.28 24.94 -4.51
C PHE A 254 7.30 24.23 -5.87
N ASP A 255 6.54 23.15 -5.99
CA ASP A 255 6.46 22.35 -7.21
C ASP A 255 5.79 23.15 -8.35
N ALA A 256 4.74 23.92 -8.05
CA ALA A 256 4.07 24.77 -9.03
C ALA A 256 5.04 25.80 -9.65
N LEU A 257 5.82 26.51 -8.82
CA LEU A 257 6.83 27.45 -9.31
C LEU A 257 7.89 26.75 -10.17
N LEU A 258 8.42 25.60 -9.72
CA LEU A 258 9.44 24.88 -10.48
C LEU A 258 8.89 24.34 -11.81
N THR A 259 7.67 23.81 -11.85
CA THR A 259 7.07 23.31 -13.10
C THR A 259 6.81 24.45 -14.09
N VAL A 260 6.36 25.62 -13.64
CA VAL A 260 6.21 26.81 -14.48
C VAL A 260 7.57 27.32 -14.98
N ILE A 261 8.62 27.28 -14.16
CA ILE A 261 9.97 27.63 -14.61
C ILE A 261 10.45 26.65 -15.69
N LEU A 262 10.21 25.35 -15.48
CA LEU A 262 10.63 24.29 -16.42
C LEU A 262 9.80 24.25 -17.70
N SER A 263 8.65 24.91 -17.78
CA SER A 263 7.86 24.99 -19.01
C SER A 263 8.36 26.04 -20.00
N HIS A 264 9.32 26.90 -19.60
CA HIS A 264 9.87 27.97 -20.44
C HIS A 264 11.32 27.69 -20.85
N TRP A 265 11.51 27.34 -22.12
CA TRP A 265 12.82 27.00 -22.67
C TRP A 265 13.83 28.15 -22.57
N GLU A 266 13.41 29.39 -22.87
CA GLU A 266 14.26 30.58 -22.85
C GLU A 266 14.85 30.83 -21.46
N LEU A 267 14.05 30.61 -20.42
CA LEU A 267 14.48 30.75 -19.03
C LEU A 267 15.46 29.63 -18.66
N VAL A 268 15.12 28.37 -19.00
CA VAL A 268 15.98 27.21 -18.68
C VAL A 268 17.35 27.31 -19.37
N GLN A 269 17.43 27.93 -20.56
CA GLN A 269 18.72 28.21 -21.22
C GLN A 269 19.63 29.13 -20.39
N GLN A 270 19.06 30.01 -19.57
CA GLN A 270 19.81 30.93 -18.71
C GLN A 270 20.23 30.29 -17.37
N LEU A 271 19.79 29.06 -17.07
CA LEU A 271 19.99 28.36 -15.80
C LEU A 271 21.00 27.20 -15.88
N ARG A 272 21.94 27.27 -16.82
CA ARG A 272 22.86 26.16 -17.12
C ARG A 272 23.94 25.98 -16.06
N THR A 273 24.51 27.07 -15.55
CA THR A 273 25.59 27.02 -14.56
C THR A 273 25.06 27.16 -13.13
N ASN A 274 25.82 26.67 -12.16
CA ASN A 274 25.47 26.78 -10.74
C ASN A 274 25.33 28.26 -10.31
N GLU A 275 26.23 29.13 -10.75
CA GLU A 275 26.21 30.57 -10.44
C GLU A 275 24.94 31.25 -10.96
N GLN A 276 24.56 30.97 -12.21
CA GLN A 276 23.34 31.50 -12.82
C GLN A 276 22.08 31.07 -12.05
N ARG A 277 22.04 29.80 -11.60
CA ARG A 277 20.91 29.29 -10.81
C ARG A 277 20.83 29.94 -9.43
N LYS A 278 21.98 30.13 -8.77
CA LYS A 278 22.03 30.85 -7.48
C LYS A 278 21.57 32.29 -7.62
N GLU A 279 22.00 33.00 -8.67
CA GLU A 279 21.57 34.36 -8.99
C GLU A 279 20.06 34.42 -9.23
N PHE A 280 19.53 33.48 -10.04
CA PHE A 280 18.11 33.38 -10.34
C PHE A 280 17.26 33.13 -9.10
N PHE A 281 17.56 32.10 -8.31
CA PHE A 281 16.76 31.76 -7.14
C PHE A 281 16.86 32.82 -6.05
N LYS A 282 17.98 33.54 -5.94
CA LYS A 282 18.08 34.71 -5.07
C LYS A 282 17.09 35.79 -5.51
N SER A 283 17.14 36.19 -6.79
CA SER A 283 16.21 37.19 -7.36
C SER A 283 14.73 36.76 -7.25
N LEU A 284 14.45 35.47 -7.43
CA LEU A 284 13.11 34.90 -7.26
C LEU A 284 12.60 35.09 -5.84
N VAL A 285 13.39 34.67 -4.84
CA VAL A 285 13.02 34.77 -3.43
C VAL A 285 12.86 36.24 -3.01
N ASP A 286 13.76 37.12 -3.44
CA ASP A 286 13.67 38.56 -3.16
C ASP A 286 12.37 39.16 -3.71
N GLN A 287 11.97 38.80 -4.93
CA GLN A 287 10.70 39.25 -5.52
C GLN A 287 9.47 38.67 -4.82
N LEU A 288 9.52 37.40 -4.38
CA LEU A 288 8.44 36.79 -3.61
C LEU A 288 8.29 37.48 -2.25
N LEU A 289 9.39 37.82 -1.58
CA LEU A 289 9.38 38.56 -0.31
C LEU A 289 8.76 39.96 -0.45
N GLN A 290 9.02 40.65 -1.56
CA GLN A 290 8.47 41.99 -1.80
C GLN A 290 6.98 41.98 -2.14
N LYS A 291 6.47 40.90 -2.73
CA LYS A 291 5.12 40.84 -3.30
C LYS A 291 4.11 40.09 -2.46
N ILE A 292 4.54 39.25 -1.52
CA ILE A 292 3.64 38.46 -0.66
C ILE A 292 3.35 39.25 0.62
N ASP A 293 2.10 39.69 0.78
CA ASP A 293 1.63 40.36 1.99
C ASP A 293 1.19 39.37 3.09
N LYS A 294 1.30 39.82 4.36
CA LYS A 294 0.95 39.03 5.56
C LYS A 294 -0.50 38.51 5.57
N GLU A 295 -1.44 39.26 5.02
CA GLU A 295 -2.87 38.89 5.02
C GLU A 295 -3.21 37.80 3.98
N GLN A 296 -2.38 37.64 2.94
CA GLN A 296 -2.61 36.70 1.83
C GLN A 296 -1.75 35.41 1.94
N ALA A 297 -0.87 35.34 2.94
CA ALA A 297 0.10 34.27 3.18
C ALA A 297 -0.48 32.91 3.64
N ASN A 298 -1.80 32.79 3.77
CA ASN A 298 -2.45 31.57 4.30
C ASN A 298 -2.69 30.48 3.25
N ALA A 299 -2.32 30.73 1.99
CA ALA A 299 -2.57 29.79 0.91
C ALA A 299 -1.34 28.94 0.57
N SER A 300 -1.34 27.69 1.04
CA SER A 300 -0.73 26.58 0.29
C SER A 300 -1.56 26.28 -0.98
N MET A 301 -1.92 27.32 -1.75
CA MET A 301 -2.69 27.26 -2.98
C MET A 301 -1.95 28.04 -4.07
N PRO A 302 -1.48 27.40 -5.15
CA PRO A 302 -0.72 28.05 -6.19
C PRO A 302 -1.51 29.15 -6.90
N GLU A 303 -2.82 28.98 -7.02
CA GLU A 303 -3.71 29.91 -7.71
C GLU A 303 -3.71 31.28 -7.01
N LEU A 304 -3.74 31.27 -5.67
CA LEU A 304 -3.62 32.50 -4.89
C LEU A 304 -2.22 33.10 -5.00
N LEU A 305 -1.18 32.27 -4.90
CA LEU A 305 0.20 32.75 -5.04
C LEU A 305 0.43 33.42 -6.40
N PHE A 306 -0.05 32.82 -7.49
CA PHE A 306 0.13 33.33 -8.85
C PHE A 306 -0.67 34.60 -9.10
N SER A 307 -1.88 34.70 -8.56
CA SER A 307 -2.70 35.92 -8.66
C SER A 307 -2.15 37.10 -7.84
N THR A 308 -1.50 36.82 -6.71
CA THR A 308 -0.81 37.84 -5.89
C THR A 308 0.48 38.33 -6.55
N VAL A 309 1.37 37.41 -6.93
CA VAL A 309 2.71 37.77 -7.45
C VAL A 309 2.63 38.34 -8.87
N LYS A 310 1.70 37.83 -9.69
CA LYS A 310 1.40 38.16 -11.09
C LYS A 310 2.55 37.96 -12.08
N THR A 311 3.68 38.61 -11.86
CA THR A 311 4.85 38.58 -12.76
C THR A 311 6.15 38.37 -11.99
N LEU A 312 7.11 37.70 -12.61
CA LEU A 312 8.47 37.55 -12.10
C LEU A 312 9.46 37.99 -13.20
N LYS A 313 10.43 38.84 -12.85
CA LYS A 313 11.41 39.35 -13.81
C LYS A 313 12.78 38.77 -13.54
N PHE A 314 13.46 38.31 -14.58
CA PHE A 314 14.86 37.89 -14.49
C PHE A 314 15.59 38.27 -15.76
N LYS A 315 16.59 39.15 -15.65
CA LYS A 315 17.30 39.73 -16.80
C LYS A 315 16.28 40.28 -17.80
N ASP A 316 16.35 39.88 -19.07
CA ASP A 316 15.44 40.31 -20.12
C ASP A 316 14.14 39.48 -20.19
N PHE A 317 13.98 38.48 -19.32
CA PHE A 317 12.81 37.60 -19.29
C PHE A 317 11.78 38.05 -18.26
N THR A 318 10.51 38.16 -18.67
CA THR A 318 9.38 38.40 -17.77
C THR A 318 8.44 37.21 -17.82
N LEU A 319 8.33 36.49 -16.71
CA LEU A 319 7.41 35.39 -16.51
C LEU A 319 6.07 35.94 -16.02
N ASP A 320 4.99 35.66 -16.74
CA ASP A 320 3.62 36.00 -16.34
C ASP A 320 2.92 34.78 -15.73
N LEU A 321 2.75 34.81 -14.41
CA LEU A 321 2.12 33.75 -13.62
C LEU A 321 0.60 33.72 -13.78
N THR A 322 -0.02 34.83 -14.22
CA THR A 322 -1.49 34.89 -14.36
C THR A 322 -2.01 33.89 -15.39
N LYS A 323 -1.20 33.55 -16.38
CA LYS A 323 -1.47 32.51 -17.40
C LYS A 323 -1.61 31.11 -16.82
N PHE A 324 -1.03 30.86 -15.64
CA PHE A 324 -0.97 29.54 -14.99
C PHE A 324 -1.94 29.41 -13.82
N VAL A 325 -2.80 30.41 -13.57
CA VAL A 325 -3.79 30.35 -12.47
C VAL A 325 -4.76 29.19 -12.66
N ASN A 326 -5.20 28.93 -13.89
CA ASN A 326 -6.14 27.82 -14.20
C ASN A 326 -5.44 26.46 -14.30
N ASN A 327 -4.15 26.43 -14.62
CA ASN A 327 -3.34 25.22 -14.69
C ASN A 327 -1.97 25.47 -14.07
N PRO A 328 -1.86 25.36 -12.73
CA PRO A 328 -0.64 25.71 -12.01
C PRO A 328 0.50 24.70 -12.15
N PHE A 329 0.24 23.54 -12.77
CA PHE A 329 1.20 22.45 -12.92
C PHE A 329 1.35 22.04 -14.40
N PRO A 330 2.06 22.83 -15.22
CA PRO A 330 2.38 22.44 -16.59
C PRO A 330 3.43 21.31 -16.58
N VAL A 331 2.97 20.06 -16.58
CA VAL A 331 3.83 18.86 -16.62
C VAL A 331 3.67 18.12 -17.96
N PRO A 332 4.71 17.46 -18.49
CA PRO A 332 4.60 16.65 -19.70
C PRO A 332 3.56 15.53 -19.55
N GLN A 333 2.70 15.35 -20.56
CA GLN A 333 1.60 14.36 -20.51
C GLN A 333 2.10 12.92 -20.32
N THR A 334 3.22 12.55 -20.95
CA THR A 334 3.86 11.24 -20.79
C THR A 334 4.22 10.94 -19.33
N LEU A 335 4.65 11.96 -18.59
CA LEU A 335 4.97 11.83 -17.17
C LEU A 335 3.71 11.60 -16.34
N ILE A 336 2.60 12.27 -16.66
CA ILE A 336 1.31 12.10 -15.98
C ILE A 336 0.79 10.67 -16.18
N GLU A 337 0.74 10.21 -17.43
CA GLU A 337 0.24 8.89 -17.82
C GLU A 337 1.04 7.76 -17.17
N ASN A 338 2.37 7.84 -17.21
CA ASN A 338 3.24 6.79 -16.69
C ASN A 338 3.36 6.81 -15.16
N ARG A 339 2.79 7.80 -14.46
CA ARG A 339 2.77 7.93 -13.00
C ARG A 339 1.39 7.57 -12.46
N PHE A 340 0.86 8.38 -11.56
CA PHE A 340 -0.44 8.18 -10.94
C PHE A 340 -1.59 8.79 -11.76
N GLY A 341 -1.36 9.31 -12.97
CA GLY A 341 -2.39 9.98 -13.79
C GLY A 341 -2.68 11.41 -13.33
N GLU A 342 -3.73 12.02 -13.89
CA GLU A 342 -4.11 13.43 -13.63
C GLU A 342 -4.51 13.73 -12.19
N GLN A 343 -4.79 12.69 -11.40
CA GLN A 343 -5.11 12.80 -9.98
C GLN A 343 -3.92 13.25 -9.11
N TYR A 344 -2.70 13.30 -9.65
CA TYR A 344 -1.50 13.56 -8.87
C TYR A 344 -0.50 14.50 -9.57
N TYR A 345 -0.02 15.49 -8.82
CA TYR A 345 0.90 16.53 -9.32
C TYR A 345 2.30 16.49 -8.71
N GLY A 346 2.49 15.84 -7.57
CA GLY A 346 3.80 15.80 -6.91
C GLY A 346 4.83 15.05 -7.76
N TYR A 347 5.97 15.66 -8.07
CA TYR A 347 6.98 14.98 -8.89
C TYR A 347 8.05 14.24 -8.07
N SER A 348 8.71 14.92 -7.12
CA SER A 348 9.72 14.32 -6.22
C SER A 348 9.69 14.90 -4.81
N SER A 349 8.52 15.39 -4.39
CA SER A 349 8.34 16.07 -3.12
C SER A 349 7.63 15.19 -2.09
N ASN A 350 6.32 14.98 -2.24
CA ASN A 350 5.53 14.23 -1.28
C ASN A 350 4.49 13.33 -1.93
N LEU A 351 4.16 12.21 -1.28
CA LEU A 351 3.08 11.29 -1.65
C LEU A 351 2.26 10.89 -0.41
N LEU A 352 0.93 10.87 -0.53
CA LEU A 352 0.02 10.43 0.53
C LEU A 352 -0.88 9.29 0.05
N PHE A 353 -0.87 8.15 0.72
CA PHE A 353 -1.88 7.09 0.52
C PHE A 353 -3.04 7.27 1.48
N TYR A 354 -4.26 7.31 0.97
CA TYR A 354 -5.49 7.37 1.75
C TYR A 354 -6.56 6.41 1.22
N GLY A 355 -7.66 6.24 1.95
CA GLY A 355 -8.72 5.27 1.60
C GLY A 355 -9.15 4.41 2.78
N ASP A 356 -10.01 3.44 2.52
CA ASP A 356 -10.73 2.69 3.55
C ASP A 356 -9.84 1.75 4.37
N HIS A 357 -10.33 1.32 5.53
CA HIS A 357 -9.61 0.41 6.41
C HIS A 357 -9.29 -0.87 5.64
N GLY A 358 -8.05 -1.38 5.71
CA GLY A 358 -7.67 -2.61 5.00
C GLY A 358 -7.47 -2.48 3.49
N ALA A 359 -7.53 -1.29 2.89
CA ALA A 359 -7.30 -1.09 1.44
C ALA A 359 -5.85 -1.29 0.94
N GLY A 360 -4.88 -1.60 1.83
CA GLY A 360 -3.49 -1.86 1.43
C GLY A 360 -2.50 -0.68 1.52
N LYS A 361 -2.89 0.45 2.12
CA LYS A 361 -2.04 1.66 2.29
C LYS A 361 -0.67 1.39 2.92
N SER A 362 -0.66 0.77 4.10
CA SER A 362 0.59 0.41 4.79
C SER A 362 1.41 -0.61 3.99
N GLY A 363 0.78 -1.41 3.11
CA GLY A 363 1.46 -2.37 2.23
C GLY A 363 2.20 -1.71 1.08
N VAL A 364 1.58 -0.72 0.43
CA VAL A 364 2.26 0.09 -0.60
C VAL A 364 3.42 0.88 0.02
N LEU A 365 3.23 1.43 1.22
CA LEU A 365 4.31 2.07 1.97
C LEU A 365 5.46 1.09 2.29
N MET A 366 5.13 -0.14 2.72
CA MET A 366 6.11 -1.19 3.00
C MET A 366 6.93 -1.56 1.75
N GLN A 367 6.29 -1.70 0.59
CA GLN A 367 6.98 -1.95 -0.68
C GLN A 367 7.98 -0.84 -1.00
N ALA A 368 7.60 0.43 -0.80
CA ALA A 368 8.50 1.57 -1.03
C ALA A 368 9.71 1.55 -0.09
N ILE A 369 9.51 1.24 1.20
CA ILE A 369 10.58 1.16 2.19
C ILE A 369 11.56 0.03 1.86
N MET A 370 11.05 -1.17 1.56
CA MET A 370 11.89 -2.32 1.19
C MET A 370 12.65 -2.05 -0.11
N PHE A 371 11.98 -1.42 -1.09
CA PHE A 371 12.63 -1.03 -2.34
C PHE A 371 13.78 -0.05 -2.10
N ALA A 372 13.54 0.98 -1.29
CA ALA A 372 14.56 1.97 -0.94
C ALA A 372 15.76 1.32 -0.23
N GLN A 373 15.51 0.47 0.76
CA GLN A 373 16.56 -0.25 1.50
C GLN A 373 17.47 -1.06 0.58
N GLN A 374 16.88 -1.86 -0.30
CA GLN A 374 17.65 -2.76 -1.15
C GLN A 374 18.31 -2.03 -2.35
N THR A 375 17.89 -0.79 -2.68
CA THR A 375 18.55 0.07 -3.69
C THR A 375 19.61 1.00 -3.08
N GLY A 376 19.91 0.88 -1.78
CA GLY A 376 20.92 1.70 -1.12
C GLY A 376 20.46 3.12 -0.78
N TRP A 377 19.16 3.32 -0.55
CA TRP A 377 18.65 4.56 0.02
C TRP A 377 18.68 4.51 1.54
N ILE A 378 18.87 5.67 2.16
CA ILE A 378 18.66 5.84 3.59
C ILE A 378 17.15 5.95 3.84
N VAL A 379 16.61 5.13 4.75
CA VAL A 379 15.20 5.17 5.12
C VAL A 379 15.01 5.70 6.54
N ALA A 380 14.17 6.73 6.67
CA ALA A 380 13.74 7.32 7.93
C ALA A 380 12.25 7.01 8.12
N VAL A 381 11.95 5.93 8.85
CA VAL A 381 10.58 5.40 8.97
C VAL A 381 9.94 5.75 10.30
N VAL A 382 8.69 6.18 10.25
CA VAL A 382 7.77 6.29 11.38
C VAL A 382 6.69 5.22 11.21
N PRO A 383 6.80 4.07 11.92
CA PRO A 383 5.90 2.93 11.72
C PRO A 383 4.45 3.17 12.15
N SER A 384 4.21 4.11 13.07
CA SER A 384 2.86 4.45 13.53
C SER A 384 2.82 5.82 14.18
N GLY A 385 2.18 6.77 13.52
CA GLY A 385 1.91 8.10 14.08
C GLY A 385 1.03 8.05 15.33
N TYR A 386 0.15 7.06 15.45
CA TYR A 386 -0.70 6.85 16.63
C TYR A 386 0.11 6.62 17.90
N ASN A 387 1.20 5.84 17.83
CA ASN A 387 2.01 5.53 19.01
C ASN A 387 2.69 6.78 19.60
N TRP A 388 2.99 7.78 18.79
CA TRP A 388 3.60 9.03 19.26
C TRP A 388 2.57 10.04 19.78
N THR A 389 1.31 9.95 19.37
CA THR A 389 0.24 10.84 19.84
C THR A 389 -0.67 10.22 20.90
N SER A 390 -0.47 8.95 21.22
CA SER A 390 -1.10 8.26 22.35
C SER A 390 -0.26 8.38 23.62
N LEU A 391 -0.81 7.91 24.75
CA LEU A 391 -0.12 7.88 26.04
C LEU A 391 0.97 6.79 26.16
N LYS A 392 1.45 6.23 25.04
CA LYS A 392 2.48 5.19 25.05
C LYS A 392 3.83 5.68 25.61
N TYR A 393 4.16 6.95 25.39
CA TYR A 393 5.43 7.54 25.81
C TYR A 393 5.21 8.71 26.77
N GLU A 394 6.03 8.77 27.82
CA GLU A 394 6.09 9.93 28.70
C GLU A 394 6.56 11.16 27.91
N ALA A 395 5.90 12.30 28.16
CA ALA A 395 6.21 13.57 27.52
C ALA A 395 6.66 14.59 28.57
N LYS A 396 7.75 15.30 28.29
CA LYS A 396 8.30 16.35 29.16
C LYS A 396 8.26 17.68 28.43
N ARG A 397 7.63 18.69 29.04
CA ARG A 397 7.56 20.04 28.45
C ARG A 397 8.89 20.76 28.64
N HIS A 398 9.39 21.39 27.59
CA HIS A 398 10.48 22.36 27.67
C HIS A 398 9.90 23.74 28.05
N PRO A 399 10.35 24.38 29.15
CA PRO A 399 9.75 25.61 29.66
C PRO A 399 9.72 26.76 28.64
N LYS A 400 10.89 27.07 28.05
CA LYS A 400 11.04 28.17 27.09
C LYS A 400 10.34 27.97 25.75
N THR A 401 10.44 26.79 25.14
CA THR A 401 9.85 26.54 23.80
C THR A 401 8.39 26.09 23.86
N GLY A 402 7.91 25.64 25.02
CA GLY A 402 6.57 25.09 25.17
C GLY A 402 6.35 23.71 24.54
N LEU A 403 7.37 23.14 23.89
CA LEU A 403 7.29 21.85 23.21
C LEU A 403 7.36 20.68 24.20
N TYR A 404 6.63 19.63 23.88
CA TYR A 404 6.59 18.38 24.64
C TYR A 404 7.53 17.35 23.99
N MET A 405 8.66 17.11 24.65
CA MET A 405 9.67 16.15 24.23
C MET A 405 9.27 14.73 24.62
N GLN A 406 9.59 13.75 23.77
CA GLN A 406 9.40 12.32 24.05
C GLN A 406 10.76 11.59 23.97
N PRO A 407 11.61 11.69 25.01
CA PRO A 407 12.97 11.14 25.01
C PRO A 407 13.03 9.65 24.65
N LYS A 408 12.13 8.84 25.21
CA LYS A 408 12.12 7.39 24.99
C LYS A 408 11.72 7.01 23.56
N ALA A 409 10.72 7.70 23.00
CA ALA A 409 10.33 7.51 21.60
C ALA A 409 11.45 7.91 20.63
N ALA A 410 12.19 8.98 20.95
CA ALA A 410 13.32 9.45 20.14
C ALA A 410 14.46 8.43 20.17
N GLN A 411 14.77 7.87 21.35
CA GLN A 411 15.76 6.82 21.53
C GLN A 411 15.41 5.57 20.70
N GLU A 412 14.17 5.07 20.81
CA GLU A 412 13.70 3.90 20.04
C GLU A 412 13.77 4.15 18.53
N TRP A 413 13.42 5.36 18.09
CA TRP A 413 13.53 5.75 16.69
C TRP A 413 14.99 5.77 16.22
N LEU A 414 15.91 6.34 16.99
CA LEU A 414 17.35 6.38 16.67
C LEU A 414 17.94 4.97 16.56
N GLU A 415 17.58 4.07 17.48
CA GLU A 415 18.04 2.68 17.43
C GLU A 415 17.54 1.95 16.18
N GLN A 416 16.26 2.10 15.83
CA GLN A 416 15.71 1.53 14.61
C GLN A 416 16.36 2.14 13.36
N PHE A 417 16.54 3.46 13.35
CA PHE A 417 17.18 4.17 12.25
C PHE A 417 18.63 3.74 12.05
N LYS A 418 19.38 3.52 13.15
CA LYS A 418 20.76 3.02 13.12
C LYS A 418 20.82 1.64 12.49
N GLU A 419 19.98 0.72 12.94
CA GLU A 419 19.97 -0.67 12.48
C GLU A 419 19.62 -0.76 10.99
N ALA A 420 18.60 -0.02 10.56
CA ALA A 420 18.14 0.02 9.18
C ALA A 420 19.20 0.58 8.21
N ASN A 421 20.07 1.50 8.66
CA ASN A 421 20.95 2.27 7.77
C ASN A 421 22.45 2.09 8.08
N GLN A 422 22.82 1.07 8.85
CA GLN A 422 24.15 0.91 9.43
C GLN A 422 25.31 1.04 8.42
N GLU A 423 25.14 0.52 7.20
CA GLU A 423 26.16 0.57 6.14
C GLU A 423 26.43 2.00 5.65
N HIS A 424 25.37 2.78 5.46
CA HIS A 424 25.49 4.18 5.04
C HIS A 424 26.07 5.05 6.17
N LEU A 425 25.63 4.83 7.41
CA LEU A 425 26.00 5.67 8.55
C LEU A 425 27.49 5.64 8.89
N LYS A 426 28.18 4.52 8.64
CA LYS A 426 29.64 4.40 8.83
C LYS A 426 30.47 5.33 7.95
N THR A 427 29.90 5.78 6.82
CA THR A 427 30.61 6.59 5.82
C THR A 427 29.97 7.97 5.62
N PHE A 428 28.93 8.27 6.39
CA PHE A 428 28.24 9.56 6.35
C PHE A 428 28.99 10.56 7.22
N LEU A 429 29.66 11.51 6.57
CA LEU A 429 30.37 12.61 7.24
C LEU A 429 29.39 13.71 7.66
N VAL A 430 29.61 14.27 8.85
CA VAL A 430 28.81 15.38 9.37
C VAL A 430 29.26 16.70 8.74
N ASP A 431 28.31 17.49 8.26
CA ASP A 431 28.55 18.89 7.91
C ASP A 431 28.48 19.74 9.19
N LEU A 432 29.65 20.15 9.68
CA LEU A 432 29.80 20.96 10.89
C LEU A 432 29.17 22.36 10.76
N SER A 433 28.91 22.85 9.54
CA SER A 433 28.24 24.15 9.36
C SER A 433 26.74 24.10 9.69
N LEU A 434 26.16 22.90 9.67
CA LEU A 434 24.76 22.63 10.00
C LEU A 434 24.58 22.13 11.43
N TYR A 435 25.62 21.52 12.00
CA TYR A 435 25.56 20.87 13.30
C TYR A 435 25.50 21.85 14.48
N GLY A 436 24.70 21.52 15.50
CA GLY A 436 24.68 22.21 16.79
C GLY A 436 23.77 23.43 16.87
N LYS A 437 22.87 23.57 15.89
CA LYS A 437 21.90 24.66 15.80
C LYS A 437 20.56 24.32 16.43
N PHE A 438 20.33 23.05 16.79
CA PHE A 438 19.11 22.65 17.47
C PHE A 438 19.31 22.59 18.99
N ASN A 439 18.31 23.09 19.71
CA ASN A 439 18.23 22.93 21.16
C ASN A 439 17.70 21.53 21.56
N LEU A 440 17.62 21.28 22.87
CA LEU A 440 17.18 20.00 23.43
C LEU A 440 15.79 19.57 22.92
N SER A 441 14.86 20.52 22.79
CA SER A 441 13.50 20.29 22.31
C SER A 441 13.34 20.16 20.80
N GLY A 442 14.43 20.34 20.03
CA GLY A 442 14.42 20.25 18.57
C GLY A 442 14.05 21.54 17.85
N VAL A 443 14.21 22.69 18.48
CA VAL A 443 14.02 24.00 17.83
C VAL A 443 15.35 24.52 17.33
N HIS A 444 15.40 24.96 16.07
CA HIS A 444 16.58 25.56 15.46
C HIS A 444 16.73 27.03 15.90
N ASP A 445 17.95 27.53 16.02
CA ASP A 445 18.21 28.93 16.40
C ASP A 445 17.55 29.96 15.45
N ASP A 446 17.55 29.67 14.16
CA ASP A 446 16.93 30.50 13.12
C ASP A 446 15.43 30.20 12.86
N ASP A 447 14.80 29.29 13.61
CA ASP A 447 13.36 29.05 13.49
C ASP A 447 12.57 30.08 14.32
N PRO A 448 11.36 30.49 13.88
CA PRO A 448 10.47 31.29 14.69
C PRO A 448 10.01 30.53 15.94
N ASP A 449 9.43 31.25 16.90
CA ASP A 449 8.89 30.66 18.13
C ASP A 449 7.93 29.50 17.75
N PRO A 450 8.21 28.26 18.19
CA PRO A 450 7.37 27.11 17.84
C PRO A 450 5.98 27.16 18.48
N CYS A 451 5.81 27.91 19.56
CA CYS A 451 4.57 28.10 20.31
C CYS A 451 4.28 29.61 20.50
N PRO A 452 3.99 30.34 19.40
CA PRO A 452 3.80 31.78 19.45
C PRO A 452 2.56 32.16 20.26
N ASN A 453 2.55 33.39 20.81
CA ASN A 453 1.38 33.89 21.55
C ASN A 453 0.25 34.31 20.59
N LEU A 454 -0.50 33.33 20.10
CA LEU A 454 -1.59 33.54 19.16
C LEU A 454 -2.78 34.22 19.83
N TYR A 455 -3.35 35.22 19.16
CA TYR A 455 -4.60 35.88 19.58
C TYR A 455 -5.79 35.21 18.89
N ASP A 456 -6.71 34.66 19.67
CA ASP A 456 -7.99 34.15 19.16
C ASP A 456 -9.01 35.29 19.13
N LYS A 457 -9.21 35.88 17.95
CA LYS A 457 -10.19 36.96 17.73
C LYS A 457 -11.61 36.60 18.17
N ARG A 458 -12.01 35.33 18.14
CA ARG A 458 -13.37 34.91 18.49
C ARG A 458 -13.60 34.88 20.01
N ARG A 459 -12.52 34.80 20.78
CA ARG A 459 -12.56 34.65 22.24
C ARG A 459 -11.89 35.78 22.98
N GLU A 460 -11.27 36.69 22.25
CA GLU A 460 -10.59 37.86 22.79
C GLU A 460 -9.54 37.47 23.84
N TYR A 461 -8.78 36.41 23.54
CA TYR A 461 -7.84 35.77 24.44
C TYR A 461 -6.53 35.45 23.74
N HIS A 462 -5.41 35.61 24.44
CA HIS A 462 -4.08 35.25 23.98
C HIS A 462 -3.69 33.86 24.49
N PHE A 463 -3.08 33.04 23.64
CA PHE A 463 -2.69 31.68 24.01
C PHE A 463 -1.93 31.62 25.34
N LYS A 464 -0.97 32.53 25.59
CA LYS A 464 -0.14 32.56 26.80
C LYS A 464 -0.84 33.09 28.07
N ASP A 465 -2.10 33.53 28.00
CA ASP A 465 -2.83 34.00 29.18
C ASP A 465 -3.04 32.90 30.24
N PHE A 466 -2.84 31.60 29.90
CA PHE A 466 -2.82 30.52 30.89
C PHE A 466 -1.74 30.72 31.97
N GLU A 467 -0.70 31.52 31.69
CA GLU A 467 0.40 31.81 32.62
C GLU A 467 -0.07 32.55 33.89
N GLN A 468 -1.26 33.16 33.86
CA GLN A 468 -1.89 33.78 35.04
C GLN A 468 -2.33 32.75 36.09
N PHE A 469 -2.53 31.50 35.68
CA PHE A 469 -2.92 30.40 36.57
C PHE A 469 -1.72 29.63 37.13
N ILE A 470 -0.49 30.00 36.74
CA ILE A 470 0.74 29.34 37.19
C ILE A 470 1.22 30.03 38.47
N ASN A 471 1.44 29.23 39.52
CA ASN A 471 1.91 29.73 40.81
C ASN A 471 3.39 30.09 40.78
N LYS A 472 3.86 30.90 41.73
CA LYS A 472 5.27 31.32 41.80
C LYS A 472 6.23 30.12 41.90
N GLU A 473 5.90 29.12 42.72
CA GLU A 473 6.71 27.89 42.87
C GLU A 473 6.89 27.14 41.55
N GLU A 474 5.84 27.07 40.73
CA GLU A 474 5.90 26.43 39.42
C GLU A 474 6.74 27.25 38.44
N LYS A 475 6.70 28.59 38.51
CA LYS A 475 7.55 29.48 37.70
C LYS A 475 9.02 29.31 38.08
N ASP A 476 9.34 29.34 39.37
CA ASP A 476 10.69 29.14 39.90
C ASP A 476 11.23 27.75 39.48
N PHE A 477 10.37 26.71 39.50
CA PHE A 477 10.70 25.38 38.99
C PHE A 477 10.94 25.36 37.48
N GLU A 478 10.09 26.02 36.68
CA GLU A 478 10.24 26.11 35.23
C GLU A 478 11.54 26.83 34.84
N GLU A 479 11.93 27.90 35.55
CA GLU A 479 13.20 28.59 35.35
C GLU A 479 14.41 27.70 35.66
N ALA A 480 14.38 26.97 36.77
CA ALA A 480 15.43 26.01 37.11
C ALA A 480 15.54 24.87 36.06
N GLN A 481 14.40 24.36 35.58
CA GLN A 481 14.37 23.37 34.51
C GLN A 481 14.91 23.92 33.18
N ASP A 482 14.63 25.18 32.85
CA ASP A 482 15.13 25.80 31.62
C ASP A 482 16.66 25.89 31.63
N GLN A 483 17.26 26.23 32.77
CA GLN A 483 18.72 26.25 32.91
C GLN A 483 19.33 24.88 32.64
N ILE A 484 18.72 23.81 33.14
CA ILE A 484 19.17 22.42 32.90
C ILE A 484 18.95 22.02 31.43
N MET A 485 17.79 22.34 30.86
CA MET A 485 17.38 21.95 29.50
C MET A 485 18.03 22.82 28.39
N SER A 486 18.70 23.91 28.75
CA SER A 486 19.48 24.74 27.82
C SER A 486 20.70 24.01 27.23
N ALA A 487 21.11 22.89 27.83
CA ALA A 487 22.24 22.08 27.37
C ALA A 487 22.00 21.48 25.98
N ARG A 488 23.00 21.61 25.09
CA ARG A 488 22.99 21.03 23.73
C ARG A 488 23.89 19.82 23.64
N ILE A 489 23.59 18.93 22.69
CA ILE A 489 24.45 17.78 22.38
C ILE A 489 25.88 18.21 21.99
N THR A 490 26.04 19.39 21.38
CA THR A 490 27.35 19.95 20.99
C THR A 490 28.29 20.19 22.18
N LEU A 491 27.76 20.41 23.40
CA LEU A 491 28.59 20.52 24.60
C LEU A 491 29.28 19.20 24.96
N LYS A 492 28.70 18.08 24.52
CA LYS A 492 29.16 16.73 24.82
C LYS A 492 29.97 16.16 23.66
N ILE A 493 29.55 16.45 22.43
CA ILE A 493 30.25 16.04 21.21
C ILE A 493 30.43 17.29 20.32
N PRO A 494 31.53 18.03 20.47
CA PRO A 494 31.69 19.30 19.77
C PRO A 494 31.99 19.15 18.28
N LYS A 495 32.68 18.08 17.87
CA LYS A 495 33.13 17.86 16.49
C LYS A 495 32.96 16.39 16.09
N PRO A 496 31.71 15.92 15.91
CA PRO A 496 31.47 14.55 15.44
C PRO A 496 31.99 14.39 14.02
N GLN A 497 32.68 13.29 13.73
CA GLN A 497 33.15 13.01 12.37
C GLN A 497 32.05 12.33 11.54
N TYR A 498 31.42 11.31 12.13
CA TYR A 498 30.39 10.51 11.47
C TYR A 498 29.01 10.71 12.09
N LEU A 499 27.97 10.59 11.26
CA LEU A 499 26.58 10.69 11.71
C LEU A 499 26.22 9.65 12.78
N SER A 500 26.89 8.49 12.75
CA SER A 500 26.74 7.43 13.77
C SER A 500 27.13 7.90 15.18
N GLU A 501 28.08 8.82 15.35
CA GLU A 501 28.50 9.30 16.67
C GLU A 501 27.37 10.09 17.37
N ILE A 502 26.66 10.92 16.61
CA ILE A 502 25.49 11.68 17.10
C ILE A 502 24.38 10.71 17.51
N ILE A 503 24.13 9.69 16.68
CA ILE A 503 23.12 8.66 16.92
C ILE A 503 23.47 7.85 18.18
N ASP A 504 24.71 7.39 18.31
CA ASP A 504 25.15 6.55 19.42
C ASP A 504 25.08 7.27 20.75
N TYR A 505 25.35 8.57 20.75
CA TYR A 505 25.19 9.39 21.94
C TYR A 505 23.73 9.59 22.33
N GLY A 506 22.84 9.84 21.35
CA GLY A 506 21.41 9.95 21.58
C GLY A 506 20.77 8.64 22.05
N ILE A 507 21.27 7.50 21.58
CA ILE A 507 20.88 6.17 22.06
C ILE A 507 21.36 5.95 23.49
N SER A 508 22.60 6.30 23.81
CA SER A 508 23.17 6.11 25.14
C SER A 508 22.53 7.04 26.18
N ASN A 509 22.10 8.23 25.76
CA ASN A 509 21.55 9.27 26.64
C ASN A 509 20.19 9.73 26.13
N ALA A 510 19.11 9.10 26.61
CA ALA A 510 17.75 9.40 26.19
C ALA A 510 17.39 10.90 26.32
N HIS A 511 17.95 11.61 27.29
CA HIS A 511 17.73 13.06 27.47
C HIS A 511 18.09 13.87 26.22
N TYR A 512 19.18 13.53 25.52
CA TYR A 512 19.62 14.20 24.29
C TYR A 512 19.06 13.56 23.02
N ALA A 513 18.24 12.51 23.13
CA ALA A 513 17.74 11.78 21.97
C ALA A 513 16.91 12.67 21.04
N THR A 514 16.05 13.54 21.58
CA THR A 514 15.29 14.49 20.74
C THR A 514 16.20 15.42 19.97
N ASN A 515 17.19 16.03 20.63
CA ASN A 515 18.19 16.88 19.96
C ASN A 515 18.93 16.10 18.84
N ALA A 516 19.38 14.87 19.13
CA ALA A 516 20.07 14.02 18.17
C ALA A 516 19.22 13.68 16.94
N VAL A 517 17.92 13.40 17.11
CA VAL A 517 17.00 13.14 15.99
C VAL A 517 16.94 14.34 15.04
N TYR A 518 16.78 15.55 15.57
CA TYR A 518 16.71 16.76 14.75
C TYR A 518 18.01 17.07 14.01
N GLU A 519 19.15 16.95 14.70
CA GLU A 519 20.47 17.10 14.09
C GLU A 519 20.68 16.08 12.96
N VAL A 520 20.30 14.81 13.19
CA VAL A 520 20.38 13.75 12.17
C VAL A 520 19.51 14.10 10.96
N MET A 521 18.27 14.50 11.18
CA MET A 521 17.35 14.84 10.09
C MET A 521 17.81 16.04 9.26
N GLU A 522 18.40 17.08 9.89
CA GLU A 522 18.97 18.22 9.16
C GLU A 522 20.14 17.78 8.26
N GLN A 523 21.00 16.88 8.72
CA GLN A 523 22.09 16.32 7.90
C GLN A 523 21.52 15.51 6.71
N LEU A 524 20.48 14.70 6.95
CA LEU A 524 19.82 13.93 5.89
C LEU A 524 19.12 14.82 4.85
N TYR A 525 18.50 15.92 5.26
CA TYR A 525 17.80 16.82 4.34
C TYR A 525 18.76 17.57 3.41
N ASN A 526 20.02 17.73 3.82
CA ASN A 526 21.05 18.48 3.10
C ASN A 526 22.01 17.61 2.28
N THR A 527 21.98 16.29 2.45
CA THR A 527 22.91 15.41 1.75
C THR A 527 22.62 15.34 0.26
N THR A 528 23.68 15.39 -0.54
CA THR A 528 23.64 15.12 -1.99
C THR A 528 24.21 13.74 -2.33
N LYS A 529 25.02 13.16 -1.43
CA LYS A 529 25.71 11.88 -1.61
C LYS A 529 24.75 10.69 -1.55
N TYR A 530 23.83 10.70 -0.59
CA TYR A 530 22.88 9.61 -0.37
C TYR A 530 21.48 10.04 -0.79
N LYS A 531 20.68 9.07 -1.24
CA LYS A 531 19.26 9.29 -1.47
C LYS A 531 18.49 8.99 -0.18
N VAL A 532 17.49 9.81 0.16
CA VAL A 532 16.76 9.73 1.43
C VAL A 532 15.26 9.52 1.18
N LEU A 533 14.69 8.51 1.83
CA LEU A 533 13.25 8.27 1.88
C LEU A 533 12.75 8.48 3.32
N VAL A 534 11.86 9.45 3.51
CA VAL A 534 11.12 9.62 4.76
C VAL A 534 9.76 8.95 4.61
N ALA A 535 9.45 7.96 5.45
CA ALA A 535 8.22 7.18 5.37
C ALA A 535 7.40 7.32 6.67
N VAL A 536 6.12 7.69 6.58
CA VAL A 536 5.27 7.88 7.77
C VAL A 536 3.94 7.12 7.61
N ASP A 537 3.69 6.12 8.46
CA ASP A 537 2.37 5.49 8.53
C ASP A 537 1.50 6.12 9.63
N GLY A 538 0.24 6.38 9.33
CA GLY A 538 -0.70 7.04 10.23
C GLY A 538 -0.50 8.55 10.36
N ILE A 539 -0.14 9.26 9.27
CA ILE A 539 0.07 10.73 9.31
C ILE A 539 -1.16 11.52 9.80
N ASN A 540 -2.36 10.99 9.56
CA ASN A 540 -3.62 11.58 10.01
C ASN A 540 -3.72 11.70 11.54
N TRP A 541 -2.96 10.91 12.30
CA TRP A 541 -2.90 11.02 13.76
C TRP A 541 -2.15 12.25 14.24
N PHE A 542 -1.25 12.82 13.42
CA PHE A 542 -0.55 14.07 13.75
C PHE A 542 -1.44 15.32 13.60
N TYR A 543 -2.56 15.21 12.87
CA TYR A 543 -3.52 16.30 12.69
C TYR A 543 -4.73 16.19 13.63
N ARG A 544 -4.69 15.24 14.58
CA ARG A 544 -5.73 15.06 15.61
C ARG A 544 -5.18 15.47 16.97
N PRO A 545 -6.04 15.89 17.93
CA PRO A 545 -5.62 16.05 19.30
C PRO A 545 -4.91 14.78 19.80
N SER A 546 -3.77 14.94 20.48
CA SER A 546 -3.11 13.81 21.12
C SER A 546 -3.92 13.35 22.34
N GLN A 547 -3.53 12.23 22.94
CA GLN A 547 -4.10 11.77 24.21
C GLN A 547 -3.39 12.39 25.43
N LEU A 548 -2.40 13.27 25.23
CA LEU A 548 -1.65 13.92 26.30
C LEU A 548 -2.45 15.10 26.86
N PRO A 549 -2.91 15.06 28.12
CA PRO A 549 -3.66 16.16 28.71
C PRO A 549 -2.75 17.33 29.09
N SER A 550 -3.29 18.55 29.00
CA SER A 550 -2.68 19.80 29.45
C SER A 550 -3.73 20.90 29.54
N PHE A 551 -3.87 21.50 30.72
CA PHE A 551 -4.80 22.61 30.97
C PHE A 551 -4.53 23.84 30.07
N ARG A 552 -3.30 23.98 29.55
CA ARG A 552 -2.89 25.10 28.68
C ARG A 552 -3.68 25.16 27.37
N TYR A 553 -4.27 24.05 26.93
CA TYR A 553 -5.07 23.95 25.71
C TYR A 553 -6.57 23.83 26.00
N GLU A 554 -7.01 24.08 27.24
CA GLU A 554 -8.43 24.02 27.62
C GLU A 554 -9.24 25.08 26.89
N SER A 555 -8.61 26.22 26.59
CA SER A 555 -9.25 27.29 25.82
C SER A 555 -9.68 26.78 24.45
N ASP A 556 -8.90 26.00 23.70
CA ASP A 556 -9.27 25.50 22.37
C ASP A 556 -10.33 24.37 22.44
N LYS A 557 -11.53 24.62 21.89
CA LYS A 557 -12.65 23.66 21.90
C LYS A 557 -12.38 22.41 21.06
N ASN A 558 -11.52 22.50 20.05
CA ASN A 558 -11.14 21.36 19.23
C ASN A 558 -10.14 20.48 19.96
N LEU A 559 -9.27 21.07 20.78
CA LEU A 559 -8.25 20.36 21.55
C LEU A 559 -8.79 19.85 22.89
N ARG A 560 -9.70 20.57 23.56
CA ARG A 560 -10.33 20.18 24.84
C ARG A 560 -9.32 19.80 25.92
N GLY A 561 -8.31 20.64 26.11
CA GLY A 561 -7.28 20.38 27.13
C GLY A 561 -6.31 19.28 26.76
N TYR A 562 -6.16 18.93 25.48
CA TYR A 562 -5.15 18.01 24.99
C TYR A 562 -4.07 18.71 24.18
N VAL A 563 -2.82 18.26 24.33
CA VAL A 563 -1.68 18.82 23.60
C VAL A 563 -1.80 18.46 22.12
N PRO A 564 -1.66 19.43 21.20
CA PRO A 564 -1.65 19.12 19.77
C PRO A 564 -0.31 18.51 19.33
N PRO A 565 -0.26 17.59 18.36
CA PRO A 565 0.99 16.97 17.92
C PRO A 565 2.00 17.95 17.31
N TYR A 566 1.58 19.09 16.76
CA TYR A 566 2.51 20.13 16.29
C TYR A 566 3.26 20.86 17.42
N HIS A 567 2.86 20.66 18.69
CA HIS A 567 3.60 21.08 19.89
C HIS A 567 4.33 19.92 20.58
N MET A 568 4.31 18.71 19.99
CA MET A 568 5.13 17.59 20.43
C MET A 568 6.37 17.50 19.52
N SER A 569 7.57 17.39 20.10
CA SER A 569 8.81 17.49 19.33
C SER A 569 8.90 16.45 18.19
N LEU A 570 8.73 15.15 18.47
CA LEU A 570 8.85 14.13 17.42
C LEU A 570 7.74 14.21 16.36
N PRO A 571 6.44 14.24 16.71
CA PRO A 571 5.39 14.38 15.72
C PRO A 571 5.56 15.62 14.84
N ARG A 572 5.92 16.78 15.41
CA ARG A 572 6.16 18.02 14.66
C ARG A 572 7.14 17.83 13.51
N LEU A 573 8.28 17.17 13.76
CA LEU A 573 9.31 16.91 12.75
C LEU A 573 8.77 16.13 11.53
N PHE A 574 7.96 15.09 11.77
CA PHE A 574 7.47 14.21 10.72
C PHE A 574 6.10 14.61 10.15
N MET A 575 5.36 15.50 10.83
CA MET A 575 4.03 15.96 10.45
C MET A 575 4.00 16.83 9.19
N HIS A 576 5.02 17.67 9.00
CA HIS A 576 5.06 18.60 7.87
C HIS A 576 5.10 17.85 6.53
N PHE A 577 4.41 18.37 5.51
CA PHE A 577 4.41 17.78 4.17
C PHE A 577 5.56 18.37 3.34
N ASP A 578 6.78 18.13 3.81
CA ASP A 578 7.99 18.90 3.51
C ASP A 578 9.03 18.13 2.69
N GLY A 579 8.66 17.06 1.98
CA GLY A 579 9.61 16.30 1.18
C GLY A 579 10.25 17.08 0.02
N HIS A 580 9.72 18.25 -0.33
CA HIS A 580 10.42 19.20 -1.19
C HIS A 580 11.73 19.71 -0.56
N LYS A 581 11.85 19.79 0.77
CA LYS A 581 13.05 20.25 1.50
C LYS A 581 14.19 19.23 1.52
N ILE A 582 13.91 17.97 1.17
CA ILE A 582 14.90 16.90 1.08
C ILE A 582 15.60 17.01 -0.27
N LYS A 583 16.86 17.46 -0.32
CA LYS A 583 17.57 17.75 -1.58
C LYS A 583 17.57 16.55 -2.53
N ASN A 584 18.03 15.40 -2.04
CA ASN A 584 18.12 14.16 -2.81
C ASN A 584 17.20 13.10 -2.19
N GLY A 585 15.90 13.31 -2.26
CA GLY A 585 14.96 12.39 -1.63
C GLY A 585 13.51 12.80 -1.76
N THR A 586 12.64 12.01 -1.14
CA THR A 586 11.19 12.21 -1.14
C THR A 586 10.57 11.77 0.19
N LYS A 587 9.34 12.21 0.44
CA LYS A 587 8.56 11.85 1.61
C LYS A 587 7.28 11.11 1.21
N ILE A 588 7.08 9.92 1.73
CA ILE A 588 5.89 9.10 1.47
C ILE A 588 5.15 8.88 2.78
N THR A 589 3.84 9.07 2.74
CA THR A 589 2.99 9.03 3.92
C THR A 589 1.75 8.19 3.65
N ALA A 590 1.22 7.55 4.68
CA ALA A 590 -0.02 6.80 4.63
C ALA A 590 -0.95 7.23 5.76
N SER A 591 -2.25 7.30 5.49
CA SER A 591 -3.24 7.46 6.56
C SER A 591 -3.60 6.10 7.15
N SER A 592 -3.91 6.07 8.44
CA SER A 592 -4.37 4.86 9.13
C SER A 592 -5.64 5.14 9.91
N ILE A 593 -6.69 4.40 9.61
CA ILE A 593 -8.01 4.50 10.24
C ILE A 593 -8.38 3.23 11.02
N TYR A 594 -7.43 2.36 11.33
CA TYR A 594 -7.67 1.10 12.04
C TYR A 594 -8.38 1.27 13.40
N LYS A 595 -8.07 2.33 14.14
CA LYS A 595 -8.69 2.63 15.44
C LYS A 595 -10.00 3.42 15.33
N LEU A 596 -10.45 3.74 14.11
CA LEU A 596 -11.63 4.57 13.86
C LEU A 596 -12.68 3.77 13.12
N PHE A 597 -13.91 3.76 13.63
CA PHE A 597 -15.01 3.07 12.97
C PHE A 597 -15.64 3.96 11.88
N GLN A 598 -15.82 3.41 10.67
CA GLN A 598 -16.47 4.05 9.52
C GLN A 598 -15.97 5.47 9.19
N HIS A 599 -14.69 5.73 9.41
CA HIS A 599 -14.13 7.05 9.17
C HIS A 599 -13.61 7.21 7.75
N ASP A 600 -14.25 8.06 6.94
CA ASP A 600 -13.75 8.48 5.64
C ASP A 600 -12.70 9.59 5.79
N PHE A 601 -11.43 9.25 5.61
CA PHE A 601 -10.33 10.21 5.63
C PHE A 601 -10.00 10.69 4.22
N GLN A 602 -10.04 12.01 4.02
CA GLN A 602 -9.62 12.68 2.79
C GLN A 602 -8.56 13.74 3.12
N PRO A 603 -7.61 14.04 2.21
CA PRO A 603 -6.57 15.05 2.44
C PRO A 603 -7.15 16.43 2.84
N LYS A 604 -8.30 16.80 2.28
CA LYS A 604 -9.00 18.06 2.58
C LYS A 604 -9.39 18.22 4.06
N HIS A 605 -9.62 17.12 4.78
CA HIS A 605 -10.00 17.15 6.20
C HIS A 605 -8.86 17.66 7.10
N VAL A 606 -7.62 17.60 6.62
CA VAL A 606 -6.42 18.06 7.33
C VAL A 606 -5.72 19.20 6.59
N LEU A 607 -6.44 19.87 5.69
CA LEU A 607 -5.92 20.94 4.83
C LEU A 607 -4.70 20.53 4.00
N LEU A 608 -4.57 19.22 3.73
CA LEU A 608 -3.54 18.72 2.84
C LEU A 608 -4.01 18.80 1.38
N PRO A 609 -3.09 19.06 0.44
CA PRO A 609 -3.40 19.19 -0.97
C PRO A 609 -3.98 17.88 -1.55
N GLN A 610 -5.16 17.94 -2.16
CA GLN A 610 -5.83 16.74 -2.66
C GLN A 610 -5.01 16.01 -3.74
N LYS A 611 -4.39 16.76 -4.66
CA LYS A 611 -3.60 16.22 -5.79
C LYS A 611 -2.21 15.73 -5.40
N TYR A 612 -1.95 15.55 -4.11
CA TYR A 612 -0.78 14.84 -3.59
C TYR A 612 -1.18 13.53 -2.89
N GLY A 613 -2.47 13.21 -2.87
CA GLY A 613 -3.02 12.00 -2.30
C GLY A 613 -3.47 11.00 -3.37
N ILE A 614 -3.17 9.73 -3.17
CA ILE A 614 -3.69 8.60 -3.95
C ILE A 614 -4.67 7.82 -3.08
N LYS A 615 -5.93 7.72 -3.55
CA LYS A 615 -6.95 6.91 -2.90
C LYS A 615 -6.74 5.45 -3.29
N LEU A 616 -6.46 4.59 -2.31
CA LEU A 616 -6.43 3.15 -2.49
C LEU A 616 -7.80 2.54 -2.20
N THR A 617 -8.14 1.55 -3.01
CA THR A 617 -9.32 0.70 -2.86
C THR A 617 -8.90 -0.75 -2.61
N GLY A 618 -9.87 -1.64 -2.40
CA GLY A 618 -9.60 -3.08 -2.37
C GLY A 618 -8.91 -3.59 -3.64
N ALA A 619 -8.31 -4.77 -3.53
CA ALA A 619 -7.63 -5.43 -4.64
C ALA A 619 -8.60 -5.69 -5.82
N PRO A 620 -8.19 -5.41 -7.06
CA PRO A 620 -8.88 -5.90 -8.25
C PRO A 620 -8.98 -7.43 -8.23
N LEU A 621 -9.96 -7.99 -8.95
CA LEU A 621 -10.28 -9.41 -8.90
C LEU A 621 -9.09 -10.32 -9.19
N ASP A 622 -8.29 -10.03 -10.23
CA ASP A 622 -7.14 -10.87 -10.59
C ASP A 622 -6.04 -10.85 -9.52
N MET A 623 -5.79 -9.68 -8.93
CA MET A 623 -4.85 -9.53 -7.81
C MET A 623 -5.39 -10.19 -6.55
N PHE A 624 -6.70 -10.11 -6.33
CA PHE A 624 -7.37 -10.79 -5.23
C PHE A 624 -7.24 -12.31 -5.36
N ARG A 625 -7.39 -12.87 -6.57
CA ARG A 625 -7.12 -14.29 -6.83
C ARG A 625 -5.68 -14.66 -6.50
N SER A 626 -4.69 -13.83 -6.88
CA SER A 626 -3.29 -14.07 -6.50
C SER A 626 -3.06 -13.95 -4.99
N PHE A 627 -3.74 -13.02 -4.31
CA PHE A 627 -3.73 -12.95 -2.84
C PHE A 627 -4.31 -14.23 -2.24
N CYS A 628 -5.41 -14.73 -2.83
CA CYS A 628 -6.08 -16.00 -2.58
C CYS A 628 -5.23 -17.25 -2.97
N GLU A 629 -4.28 -17.17 -3.88
CA GLU A 629 -3.42 -18.34 -4.15
C GLU A 629 -2.23 -18.38 -3.19
N TYR A 630 -1.71 -17.21 -2.82
CA TYR A 630 -0.60 -17.09 -1.89
C TYR A 630 -0.88 -17.74 -0.54
N GLY A 631 -2.03 -17.44 0.07
CA GLY A 631 -2.32 -17.99 1.40
C GLY A 631 -2.60 -19.48 1.40
N ILE A 632 -3.15 -20.05 0.32
CA ILE A 632 -3.25 -21.51 0.16
C ILE A 632 -1.85 -22.12 0.05
N GLN A 633 -0.99 -21.56 -0.80
CA GLN A 633 0.36 -22.10 -1.04
C GLN A 633 1.26 -21.99 0.20
N THR A 634 1.09 -20.95 1.01
CA THR A 634 1.88 -20.72 2.23
C THR A 634 1.27 -21.34 3.49
N GLY A 635 0.06 -21.91 3.40
CA GLY A 635 -0.65 -22.45 4.55
C GLY A 635 -1.20 -21.37 5.49
N MET A 636 -1.31 -20.12 5.03
CA MET A 636 -1.95 -19.02 5.76
C MET A 636 -3.43 -19.29 6.04
N TRP A 637 -4.09 -20.05 5.16
CA TRP A 637 -5.48 -20.49 5.37
C TRP A 637 -5.58 -22.00 5.40
N LYS A 638 -6.50 -22.47 6.23
CA LYS A 638 -6.87 -23.89 6.31
C LYS A 638 -8.21 -24.03 5.62
N CYS A 639 -8.21 -24.42 4.35
CA CYS A 639 -9.44 -24.64 3.59
C CYS A 639 -9.38 -25.99 2.88
N ASP A 640 -10.44 -26.77 3.00
CA ASP A 640 -10.50 -28.12 2.42
C ASP A 640 -10.69 -28.06 0.90
N GLU A 641 -11.52 -27.13 0.39
CA GLU A 641 -11.68 -26.85 -1.04
C GLU A 641 -11.89 -25.36 -1.33
N PHE A 642 -10.94 -24.73 -2.03
CA PHE A 642 -11.04 -23.34 -2.47
C PHE A 642 -11.12 -23.29 -4.00
N SER A 643 -12.33 -23.12 -4.53
CA SER A 643 -12.57 -23.05 -5.98
C SER A 643 -12.46 -21.61 -6.52
N GLN A 644 -12.32 -21.45 -7.83
CA GLN A 644 -12.31 -20.11 -8.45
C GLN A 644 -13.63 -19.34 -8.22
N SER A 645 -14.78 -20.03 -8.22
CA SER A 645 -16.06 -19.40 -7.91
C SER A 645 -16.14 -18.98 -6.44
N THR A 646 -15.55 -19.75 -5.53
CA THR A 646 -15.41 -19.37 -4.12
C THR A 646 -14.58 -18.10 -3.98
N MET A 647 -13.44 -17.98 -4.70
CA MET A 647 -12.62 -16.76 -4.71
C MET A 647 -13.40 -15.54 -5.19
N GLU A 648 -14.17 -15.67 -6.27
CA GLU A 648 -15.00 -14.58 -6.80
C GLU A 648 -16.09 -14.17 -5.82
N GLN A 649 -16.74 -15.12 -5.15
CA GLN A 649 -17.73 -14.83 -4.11
C GLN A 649 -17.08 -14.11 -2.92
N PHE A 650 -15.90 -14.55 -2.47
CA PHE A 650 -15.15 -13.85 -1.43
C PHE A 650 -14.77 -12.43 -1.83
N TRP A 651 -14.41 -12.21 -3.11
CA TRP A 651 -14.17 -10.89 -3.63
C TRP A 651 -15.44 -10.03 -3.58
N MET A 652 -16.62 -10.59 -3.87
CA MET A 652 -17.90 -9.88 -3.75
C MET A 652 -18.26 -9.54 -2.30
N GLU A 653 -18.01 -10.43 -1.34
CA GLU A 653 -18.29 -10.18 0.08
C GLU A 653 -17.37 -9.12 0.68
N THR A 654 -16.08 -9.17 0.32
CA THR A 654 -15.05 -8.29 0.88
C THR A 654 -14.80 -7.04 0.05
N GLN A 655 -15.33 -6.98 -1.18
CA GLN A 655 -15.00 -5.97 -2.19
C GLN A 655 -13.48 -5.85 -2.42
N GLY A 656 -12.75 -6.97 -2.30
CA GLY A 656 -11.30 -7.04 -2.42
C GLY A 656 -10.52 -6.43 -1.24
N ASN A 657 -11.18 -6.14 -0.12
CA ASN A 657 -10.53 -5.58 1.07
C ASN A 657 -9.64 -6.62 1.76
N TYR A 658 -8.34 -6.33 1.89
CA TYR A 658 -7.37 -7.27 2.47
C TYR A 658 -7.67 -7.60 3.93
N PHE A 659 -8.07 -6.61 4.73
CA PHE A 659 -8.32 -6.84 6.16
C PHE A 659 -9.56 -7.72 6.38
N GLU A 660 -10.68 -7.39 5.73
CA GLU A 660 -11.90 -8.18 5.83
C GLU A 660 -11.68 -9.60 5.30
N THR A 661 -10.89 -9.77 4.24
CA THR A 661 -10.52 -11.09 3.73
C THR A 661 -9.74 -11.91 4.76
N ILE A 662 -8.68 -11.34 5.34
CA ILE A 662 -7.89 -12.02 6.38
C ILE A 662 -8.77 -12.38 7.57
N LYS A 663 -9.68 -11.48 7.97
CA LYS A 663 -10.63 -11.72 9.06
C LYS A 663 -11.57 -12.88 8.75
N CYS A 664 -12.20 -12.90 7.58
CA CYS A 664 -13.08 -14.00 7.15
C CYS A 664 -12.34 -15.34 7.12
N MET A 665 -11.11 -15.36 6.60
CA MET A 665 -10.28 -16.57 6.52
C MET A 665 -9.79 -17.07 7.88
N LYS A 666 -9.46 -16.16 8.82
CA LYS A 666 -9.01 -16.52 10.17
C LYS A 666 -10.14 -17.09 11.02
N VAL A 667 -11.33 -16.52 10.90
CA VAL A 667 -12.48 -16.83 11.76
C VAL A 667 -13.30 -18.01 11.22
N HIS A 668 -12.94 -18.57 10.06
CA HIS A 668 -13.70 -19.65 9.43
C HIS A 668 -15.18 -19.26 9.26
N TRP A 669 -15.42 -18.02 8.83
CA TRP A 669 -16.75 -17.41 8.92
C TRP A 669 -17.82 -18.07 8.03
N ARG A 670 -17.41 -18.97 7.12
CA ARG A 670 -18.30 -19.79 6.27
C ARG A 670 -18.57 -21.19 6.82
N ASP A 671 -17.88 -21.59 7.88
CA ASP A 671 -18.11 -22.86 8.57
C ASP A 671 -19.24 -22.72 9.63
N ILE A 672 -19.71 -21.48 9.86
CA ILE A 672 -20.88 -21.09 10.67
C ILE A 672 -22.03 -20.81 9.71
#